data_AF-A0A9X8E8W4-F1
#
_entry.id   AF-A0A9X8E8W4-F1
#
_cell.length_a   1.000
_cell.length_b   1.000
_cell.length_c   1.000
_cell.angle_alpha   90.00
_cell.angle_beta   90.00
_cell.angle_gamma   90.00
#
_symmetry.space_group_name_H-M   'P 1'
#
loop_
_entity.id
_entity.type
_entity.pdbx_description
1 polymer ?
#
loop_
_entity_poly.entity_id
_entity_poly.type
_entity_poly.pdbx_seq_one_letter_code
_entity_poly.pdbx_strand_id
1 'polypeptide(L)'
;YMATPDTLLDAHVRTLSGVCTAHPCALSQLLTLVCHHDTGMAVLPQLPIRLWHPTEADLGVFQAWLMLDHVHDPKSQLVRTLLDRMNWGYLDDQSQLALHPTVHRHVALLLVDATVHHSTNVTWSSRLVAFDFAQWSWQLVLKLHFYSPRTYQPYLTLIRLGSDLTRHAMILRRYAKSLPKSHVVLGKAEHAMDRHSCISYVEPGTSTTSTSTTLVHPEEEEDGVVPLAEMQPIVLYVVCQVTDHLYSTCIDKFAPLLSLLLDHNRPVAVLQVLENVLPTLSQTPLNQTDVHTFVKNYLDNNADWRSIVRVLAKNRYFLPDLAKSTLVDQCLANDDSNDISLLQILPVIVSTLEQSVCVHPALLPALLGQLPSPSWMQSAVSTLIGFKSAVLQQPRTAFVNELVQVIRRQYLHTNLHSNVLLVWLVVVMGVPNWSDAPVYRQLVDSVIECALVHRPDTAMVDLEAPFRLYLDHMCAVFPTSSLSFVPTCVPPSTSSYVASVVFRGHHPPNVELYLGFLSLLVEVRKEKELFKALGHIVLKSKLKVKSLDTLRAKGRLATELYVFGIDTSQPTLYGHLDLQFHSWHTLKLFKVASFVLQHRESSHPVDLLLWQLFFALYFASVGSDCFGFLMLELHPHTRKALQTKCRQLSNAYSAQIGNRSKADELARTYAAMETWLEHPDVSTWLHQIDHLPRHYNTAQLKQVLGLSHALLHTADTIDMTSTTIWEDIAPFLWLPLCDFAYTTPATAAPLSSSSDPPPLTPPPPPSLRPSPLPFHAPKYVRFSPVVSIDTMQSVELRTEPFHDRATVYADAVATLATLETEFLDHLNGLYQPKHRVVHTSRPCDGTSHEPCKRPAALHLEYTEWTVDADRVERIDQFHIQSAKLDLWTDIPTLQSVGMMVERSTSLGLTPLDVQVCYQILVIDQIVALLTQSPDQFQSVGVQWFHKLLHLDTKATRGFPPLQEVLWRSIKRLGATFVNADETTGLLRFMLQDCARVCLLADCFFPNQTPTRFVEYFASIMYQTEHLESADRLELLSRFDITLWLDHDPILFDRDTLVSIVLAELVLGNAKLDILRMHAKMIHVLASRYLDDHVDKIVCALLGVYD
;
A
#
# COMPACT_ATOMS: atom_id res chain seq x y z
N TYR A 1 -59.62 -38.51 24.05
CA TYR A 1 -58.55 -37.59 24.46
C TYR A 1 -58.19 -36.73 23.27
N MET A 2 -58.86 -35.57 23.15
CA MET A 2 -58.60 -34.64 22.05
C MET A 2 -57.32 -33.88 22.37
N ALA A 3 -56.28 -34.07 21.56
CA ALA A 3 -55.05 -33.29 21.64
C ALA A 3 -55.41 -31.81 21.45
N THR A 4 -54.96 -30.95 22.36
CA THR A 4 -55.12 -29.50 22.20
C THR A 4 -54.32 -29.06 20.96
N PRO A 5 -54.76 -28.02 20.23
CA PRO A 5 -54.07 -27.54 19.02
C PRO A 5 -52.56 -27.30 19.22
N ASP A 6 -52.16 -26.86 20.41
CA ASP A 6 -50.75 -26.65 20.78
C ASP A 6 -49.95 -27.97 20.83
N THR A 7 -50.53 -29.05 21.36
CA THR A 7 -49.85 -30.36 21.42
C THR A 7 -49.66 -31.01 20.04
N LEU A 8 -50.53 -30.69 19.07
CA LEU A 8 -50.38 -31.12 17.68
C LEU A 8 -49.33 -30.30 16.94
N LEU A 9 -49.25 -28.99 17.20
CA LEU A 9 -48.21 -28.13 16.65
C LEU A 9 -46.82 -28.59 17.11
N ASP A 10 -46.64 -28.85 18.40
CA ASP A 10 -45.37 -29.33 18.96
C ASP A 10 -44.92 -30.69 18.41
N ALA A 11 -45.88 -31.55 18.07
CA ALA A 11 -45.59 -32.84 17.43
C ALA A 11 -45.10 -32.63 16.00
N HIS A 12 -45.79 -31.81 15.20
CA HIS A 12 -45.38 -31.48 13.84
C HIS A 12 -44.03 -30.76 13.80
N VAL A 13 -43.80 -29.79 14.68
CA VAL A 13 -42.52 -29.07 14.81
C VAL A 13 -41.39 -30.04 15.15
N ARG A 14 -41.59 -30.99 16.08
CA ARG A 14 -40.57 -32.00 16.41
C ARG A 14 -40.23 -32.90 15.21
N THR A 15 -41.24 -33.40 14.50
CA THR A 15 -41.02 -34.26 13.34
C THR A 15 -40.34 -33.51 12.20
N LEU A 16 -40.83 -32.32 11.84
CA LEU A 16 -40.24 -31.50 10.78
C LEU A 16 -38.85 -30.99 11.17
N SER A 17 -38.60 -30.69 12.44
CA SER A 17 -37.27 -30.31 12.94
C SER A 17 -36.26 -31.43 12.70
N GLY A 18 -36.61 -32.68 13.00
CA GLY A 18 -35.75 -33.84 12.71
C GLY A 18 -35.46 -34.04 11.21
N VAL A 19 -36.43 -33.72 10.33
CA VAL A 19 -36.20 -33.74 8.88
C VAL A 19 -35.31 -32.58 8.45
N CYS A 20 -35.56 -31.38 8.95
CA CYS A 20 -34.80 -30.16 8.58
C CYS A 20 -33.38 -30.15 9.16
N THR A 21 -33.10 -30.87 10.25
CA THR A 21 -31.71 -31.07 10.72
C THR A 21 -30.93 -32.01 9.81
N ALA A 22 -31.57 -33.08 9.30
CA ALA A 22 -30.94 -34.01 8.36
C ALA A 22 -30.84 -33.44 6.93
N HIS A 23 -31.84 -32.66 6.51
CA HIS A 23 -31.98 -32.09 5.18
C HIS A 23 -32.40 -30.61 5.26
N PRO A 24 -31.46 -29.68 5.52
CA PRO A 24 -31.80 -28.26 5.70
C PRO A 24 -32.44 -27.59 4.48
N CYS A 25 -32.27 -28.14 3.28
CA CYS A 25 -32.94 -27.66 2.06
C CYS A 25 -34.48 -27.84 2.08
N ALA A 26 -35.01 -28.72 2.93
CA ALA A 26 -36.45 -28.89 3.10
C ALA A 26 -37.15 -27.60 3.56
N LEU A 27 -36.43 -26.69 4.23
CA LEU A 27 -36.97 -25.39 4.65
C LEU A 27 -37.40 -24.50 3.48
N SER A 28 -36.72 -24.57 2.33
CA SER A 28 -37.12 -23.85 1.11
C SER A 28 -38.42 -24.40 0.51
N GLN A 29 -38.61 -25.71 0.56
CA GLN A 29 -39.86 -26.35 0.14
C GLN A 29 -41.02 -25.99 1.07
N LEU A 30 -40.76 -25.96 2.39
CA LEU A 30 -41.73 -25.51 3.38
C LEU A 30 -42.11 -24.03 3.21
N LEU A 31 -41.14 -23.15 2.93
CA LEU A 31 -41.41 -21.75 2.61
C LEU A 31 -42.35 -21.62 1.39
N THR A 32 -42.10 -22.41 0.34
CA THR A 32 -42.94 -22.44 -0.87
C THR A 32 -44.39 -22.86 -0.55
N LEU A 33 -44.58 -23.86 0.32
CA LEU A 33 -45.91 -24.29 0.75
C LEU A 33 -46.60 -23.23 1.61
N VAL A 34 -45.86 -22.57 2.49
CA VAL A 34 -46.37 -21.47 3.33
C VAL A 34 -46.82 -20.28 2.49
N CYS A 35 -46.25 -20.05 1.30
CA CYS A 35 -46.74 -19.03 0.36
C CYS A 35 -48.19 -19.27 -0.09
N HIS A 36 -48.64 -20.53 -0.10
CA HIS A 36 -49.97 -20.93 -0.54
C HIS A 36 -50.93 -21.19 0.63
N HIS A 37 -50.40 -21.34 1.86
CA HIS A 37 -51.13 -21.74 3.04
C HIS A 37 -50.68 -20.98 4.29
N ASP A 38 -51.37 -19.88 4.62
CA ASP A 38 -51.04 -18.99 5.74
C ASP A 38 -51.14 -19.67 7.13
N THR A 39 -51.79 -20.83 7.23
CA THR A 39 -51.89 -21.62 8.47
C THR A 39 -50.55 -22.23 8.91
N GLY A 40 -49.58 -22.37 8.01
CA GLY A 40 -48.25 -22.93 8.28
C GLY A 40 -47.23 -21.94 8.85
N MET A 41 -47.57 -20.64 8.93
CA MET A 41 -46.65 -19.56 9.29
C MET A 41 -46.02 -19.71 10.69
N ALA A 42 -46.75 -20.28 11.65
CA ALA A 42 -46.28 -20.46 13.03
C ALA A 42 -45.26 -21.60 13.20
N VAL A 43 -45.17 -22.52 12.22
CA VAL A 43 -44.30 -23.70 12.26
C VAL A 43 -42.86 -23.30 11.92
N LEU A 44 -42.69 -22.53 10.85
CA LEU A 44 -41.39 -22.26 10.23
C LEU A 44 -40.36 -21.61 11.18
N PRO A 45 -40.72 -20.62 12.03
CA PRO A 45 -39.79 -20.05 13.01
C PRO A 45 -39.18 -21.06 13.98
N GLN A 46 -39.90 -22.14 14.28
CA GLN A 46 -39.53 -23.12 15.31
C GLN A 46 -38.60 -24.23 14.80
N LEU A 47 -38.32 -24.24 13.50
CA LEU A 47 -37.44 -25.19 12.84
C LEU A 47 -35.96 -24.77 12.96
N PRO A 48 -34.98 -25.65 12.65
CA PRO A 48 -33.56 -25.37 12.79
C PRO A 48 -33.02 -24.41 11.70
N ILE A 49 -33.49 -23.16 11.70
CA ILE A 49 -33.17 -22.11 10.71
C ILE A 49 -31.66 -21.84 10.62
N ARG A 50 -30.91 -22.05 11.71
CA ARG A 50 -29.44 -21.87 11.73
C ARG A 50 -28.69 -22.79 10.75
N LEU A 51 -29.30 -23.89 10.32
CA LEU A 51 -28.72 -24.84 9.36
C LEU A 51 -29.17 -24.55 7.91
N TRP A 52 -30.09 -23.61 7.71
CA TRP A 52 -30.71 -23.35 6.42
C TRP A 52 -29.82 -22.51 5.52
N HIS A 53 -29.73 -22.91 4.25
CA HIS A 53 -29.05 -22.18 3.19
C HIS A 53 -30.10 -21.71 2.18
N PRO A 54 -30.60 -20.46 2.29
CA PRO A 54 -31.66 -19.97 1.42
C PRO A 54 -31.18 -19.82 -0.03
N THR A 55 -32.04 -20.22 -0.97
CA THR A 55 -31.83 -20.03 -2.41
C THR A 55 -32.23 -18.62 -2.84
N GLU A 56 -31.86 -18.22 -4.06
CA GLU A 56 -32.28 -16.92 -4.62
C GLU A 56 -33.81 -16.79 -4.70
N ALA A 57 -34.53 -17.88 -4.96
CA ALA A 57 -35.99 -17.89 -4.96
C ALA A 57 -36.56 -17.60 -3.57
N ASP A 58 -35.97 -18.18 -2.51
CA ASP A 58 -36.37 -17.93 -1.13
C ASP A 58 -36.16 -16.45 -0.75
N LEU A 59 -35.04 -15.88 -1.16
CA LEU A 59 -34.74 -14.46 -0.94
C LEU A 59 -35.67 -13.52 -1.74
N GLY A 60 -36.12 -13.95 -2.92
CA GLY A 60 -37.17 -13.26 -3.69
C GLY A 60 -38.50 -13.20 -2.94
N VAL A 61 -38.90 -14.29 -2.26
CA VAL A 61 -40.07 -14.31 -1.38
C VAL A 61 -39.88 -13.37 -0.20
N PHE A 62 -38.69 -13.36 0.41
CA PHE A 62 -38.38 -12.46 1.52
C PHE A 62 -38.50 -10.99 1.10
N GLN A 63 -37.99 -10.64 -0.07
CA GLN A 63 -38.10 -9.28 -0.60
C GLN A 63 -39.57 -8.88 -0.78
N ALA A 64 -40.36 -9.74 -1.42
CA ALA A 64 -41.78 -9.47 -1.66
C ALA A 64 -42.56 -9.26 -0.35
N TRP A 65 -42.30 -10.06 0.68
CA TRP A 65 -43.02 -9.98 1.96
C TRP A 65 -42.54 -8.84 2.87
N LEU A 66 -41.28 -8.42 2.76
CA LEU A 66 -40.79 -7.24 3.49
C LEU A 66 -41.23 -5.92 2.85
N MET A 67 -41.55 -5.92 1.55
CA MET A 67 -42.05 -4.76 0.80
C MET A 67 -43.56 -4.54 0.92
N LEU A 68 -44.29 -5.37 1.69
CA LEU A 68 -45.71 -5.15 1.95
C LEU A 68 -45.95 -3.85 2.71
N ASP A 69 -47.00 -3.09 2.36
CA ASP A 69 -47.30 -1.76 2.94
C ASP A 69 -47.48 -1.77 4.47
N HIS A 70 -47.86 -2.91 5.05
CA HIS A 70 -48.04 -3.06 6.49
C HIS A 70 -46.88 -3.85 7.11
N VAL A 71 -46.03 -3.15 7.90
CA VAL A 71 -44.90 -3.77 8.62
C VAL A 71 -45.35 -4.90 9.57
N HIS A 72 -46.57 -4.84 10.08
CA HIS A 72 -47.17 -5.85 10.97
C HIS A 72 -47.84 -7.02 10.25
N ASP A 73 -47.76 -7.06 8.91
CA ASP A 73 -48.23 -8.22 8.17
C ASP A 73 -47.54 -9.50 8.71
N PRO A 74 -48.29 -10.59 8.98
CA PRO A 74 -47.71 -11.82 9.50
C PRO A 74 -46.61 -12.38 8.59
N LYS A 75 -46.65 -12.11 7.29
CA LYS A 75 -45.60 -12.47 6.31
C LYS A 75 -44.33 -11.66 6.52
N SER A 76 -44.47 -10.35 6.71
CA SER A 76 -43.33 -9.48 7.07
C SER A 76 -42.73 -9.87 8.42
N GLN A 77 -43.56 -10.15 9.44
CA GLN A 77 -43.09 -10.60 10.76
C GLN A 77 -42.38 -11.95 10.71
N LEU A 78 -42.88 -12.89 9.89
CA LEU A 78 -42.23 -14.17 9.68
C LEU A 78 -40.82 -13.99 9.10
N VAL A 79 -40.67 -13.25 8.00
CA VAL A 79 -39.35 -13.04 7.36
C VAL A 79 -38.36 -12.41 8.32
N ARG A 80 -38.78 -11.39 9.08
CA ARG A 80 -37.92 -10.78 10.12
C ARG A 80 -37.43 -11.80 11.13
N THR A 81 -38.32 -12.67 11.61
CA THR A 81 -37.99 -13.74 12.56
C THR A 81 -37.05 -14.79 11.95
N LEU A 82 -37.22 -15.13 10.67
CA LEU A 82 -36.34 -16.05 9.95
C LEU A 82 -34.93 -15.46 9.81
N LEU A 83 -34.83 -14.23 9.33
CA LEU A 83 -33.55 -13.53 9.16
C LEU A 83 -32.81 -13.37 10.50
N ASP A 84 -33.51 -13.12 11.61
CA ASP A 84 -32.89 -13.04 12.93
C ASP A 84 -32.34 -14.38 13.46
N ARG A 85 -32.90 -15.51 12.99
CA ARG A 85 -32.50 -16.86 13.42
C ARG A 85 -31.49 -17.53 12.48
N MET A 86 -31.18 -16.91 11.33
CA MET A 86 -30.15 -17.39 10.41
C MET A 86 -28.74 -17.29 11.00
N ASN A 87 -27.84 -18.14 10.54
CA ASN A 87 -26.45 -18.12 10.97
C ASN A 87 -25.61 -17.17 10.10
N TRP A 88 -25.51 -15.90 10.51
CA TRP A 88 -24.68 -14.90 9.84
C TRP A 88 -23.19 -14.98 10.20
N GLY A 89 -22.79 -15.92 11.07
CA GLY A 89 -21.41 -16.06 11.56
C GLY A 89 -20.55 -17.04 10.74
N TYR A 90 -19.53 -17.61 11.38
CA TYR A 90 -18.58 -18.55 10.79
C TYR A 90 -18.85 -19.99 11.28
N LEU A 91 -18.52 -21.01 10.48
CA LEU A 91 -18.72 -22.43 10.82
C LEU A 91 -17.60 -23.00 11.71
N ASP A 92 -16.34 -22.64 11.43
CA ASP A 92 -15.15 -23.03 12.18
C ASP A 92 -14.33 -21.77 12.57
N ASP A 93 -13.20 -21.93 13.27
CA ASP A 93 -12.33 -20.89 13.87
C ASP A 93 -11.79 -19.83 12.85
N GLN A 94 -12.74 -19.02 12.35
CA GLN A 94 -12.65 -17.79 11.58
C GLN A 94 -12.19 -17.86 10.10
N SER A 95 -12.66 -18.81 9.29
CA SER A 95 -12.38 -18.74 7.83
C SER A 95 -13.53 -18.95 6.86
N GLN A 96 -14.53 -19.76 7.21
CA GLN A 96 -15.66 -20.05 6.31
C GLN A 96 -16.97 -19.51 6.87
N LEU A 97 -17.65 -18.66 6.09
CA LEU A 97 -18.97 -18.15 6.44
C LEU A 97 -19.99 -19.29 6.44
N ALA A 98 -20.90 -19.27 7.42
CA ALA A 98 -21.99 -20.22 7.48
C ALA A 98 -23.00 -20.07 6.36
N LEU A 99 -23.18 -18.85 5.86
CA LEU A 99 -23.96 -18.56 4.68
C LEU A 99 -23.06 -18.08 3.56
N HIS A 100 -23.37 -18.47 2.32
CA HIS A 100 -22.58 -18.06 1.17
C HIS A 100 -22.56 -16.51 1.05
N PRO A 101 -21.43 -15.88 0.67
CA PRO A 101 -21.31 -14.42 0.54
C PRO A 101 -22.42 -13.76 -0.30
N THR A 102 -22.97 -14.47 -1.29
CA THR A 102 -24.09 -13.98 -2.12
C THR A 102 -25.36 -13.74 -1.31
N VAL A 103 -25.62 -14.54 -0.29
CA VAL A 103 -26.76 -14.37 0.63
C VAL A 103 -26.57 -13.11 1.47
N HIS A 104 -25.38 -12.88 2.01
CA HIS A 104 -25.05 -11.65 2.75
C HIS A 104 -25.27 -10.40 1.90
N ARG A 105 -24.76 -10.39 0.66
CA ARG A 105 -24.96 -9.27 -0.27
C ARG A 105 -26.42 -9.06 -0.64
N HIS A 106 -27.14 -10.13 -0.98
CA HIS A 106 -28.53 -10.04 -1.40
C HIS A 106 -29.43 -9.54 -0.26
N VAL A 107 -29.24 -10.04 0.96
CA VAL A 107 -29.99 -9.58 2.14
C VAL A 107 -29.66 -8.12 2.47
N ALA A 108 -28.39 -7.70 2.39
CA ALA A 108 -28.03 -6.30 2.60
C ALA A 108 -28.78 -5.35 1.65
N LEU A 109 -28.87 -5.70 0.37
CA LEU A 109 -29.55 -4.90 -0.66
C LEU A 109 -31.08 -4.93 -0.50
N LEU A 110 -31.63 -6.08 -0.13
CA LEU A 110 -33.05 -6.22 0.21
C LEU A 110 -33.43 -5.37 1.44
N LEU A 111 -32.58 -5.31 2.46
CA LEU A 111 -32.80 -4.47 3.65
C LEU A 111 -32.75 -2.98 3.30
N VAL A 112 -31.87 -2.58 2.38
CA VAL A 112 -31.84 -1.20 1.84
C VAL A 112 -33.17 -0.87 1.17
N ASP A 113 -33.62 -1.71 0.23
CA ASP A 113 -34.86 -1.51 -0.54
C ASP A 113 -36.08 -1.42 0.39
N ALA A 114 -36.20 -2.34 1.34
CA ALA A 114 -37.29 -2.37 2.32
C ALA A 114 -37.26 -1.20 3.30
N THR A 115 -36.08 -0.82 3.82
CA THR A 115 -35.96 0.30 4.77
C THR A 115 -36.37 1.61 4.12
N VAL A 116 -35.94 1.85 2.87
CA VAL A 116 -36.31 3.06 2.15
C VAL A 116 -37.81 3.07 1.82
N HIS A 117 -38.38 1.94 1.39
CA HIS A 117 -39.82 1.81 1.15
C HIS A 117 -40.67 2.19 2.38
N HIS A 118 -40.33 1.64 3.56
CA HIS A 118 -41.06 1.95 4.79
C HIS A 118 -40.82 3.37 5.32
N SER A 119 -39.67 3.97 4.98
CA SER A 119 -39.38 5.37 5.35
C SER A 119 -40.14 6.40 4.52
N THR A 120 -40.54 6.05 3.29
CA THR A 120 -41.22 6.94 2.35
C THR A 120 -42.76 6.84 2.45
N ASN A 121 -43.29 5.66 2.81
CA ASN A 121 -44.72 5.40 2.91
C ASN A 121 -45.31 5.57 4.33
N VAL A 122 -44.81 6.55 5.11
CA VAL A 122 -45.26 6.76 6.50
C VAL A 122 -46.70 7.31 6.55
N THR A 123 -47.69 6.44 6.76
CA THR A 123 -49.07 6.84 7.07
C THR A 123 -49.20 7.33 8.51
N TRP A 124 -50.17 8.20 8.80
CA TRP A 124 -50.37 8.74 10.15
C TRP A 124 -50.63 7.63 11.21
N SER A 125 -51.13 6.47 10.77
CA SER A 125 -51.36 5.27 11.58
C SER A 125 -50.09 4.50 11.98
N SER A 126 -48.97 4.61 11.22
CA SER A 126 -47.73 3.89 11.54
C SER A 126 -46.89 4.59 12.63
N ARG A 127 -47.06 5.90 12.83
CA ARG A 127 -46.38 6.67 13.91
C ARG A 127 -46.88 6.34 15.32
N LEU A 128 -48.00 5.63 15.45
CA LEU A 128 -48.63 5.28 16.73
C LEU A 128 -48.24 3.88 17.23
N VAL A 129 -47.39 3.13 16.51
CA VAL A 129 -47.07 1.71 16.82
C VAL A 129 -45.59 1.49 17.12
N ALA A 130 -45.29 0.56 18.04
CA ALA A 130 -44.03 0.40 18.77
C ALA A 130 -42.86 -0.31 18.05
N PHE A 131 -42.99 -0.72 16.77
CA PHE A 131 -41.92 -1.46 16.08
C PHE A 131 -41.14 -0.58 15.10
N ASP A 132 -39.85 -0.37 15.38
CA ASP A 132 -38.94 0.41 14.53
C ASP A 132 -38.25 -0.51 13.48
N PHE A 133 -38.77 -0.49 12.26
CA PHE A 133 -38.25 -1.30 11.15
C PHE A 133 -36.83 -0.88 10.71
N ALA A 134 -36.53 0.42 10.74
CA ALA A 134 -35.22 0.93 10.35
C ALA A 134 -34.15 0.49 11.34
N GLN A 135 -34.45 0.56 12.64
CA GLN A 135 -33.53 0.10 13.69
C GLN A 135 -33.31 -1.42 13.65
N TRP A 136 -34.36 -2.22 13.38
CA TRP A 136 -34.21 -3.67 13.19
C TRP A 136 -33.31 -3.99 11.98
N SER A 137 -33.59 -3.36 10.83
CA SER A 137 -32.80 -3.56 9.60
C SER A 137 -31.33 -3.18 9.82
N TRP A 138 -31.09 -2.10 10.57
CA TRP A 138 -29.75 -1.67 10.95
C TRP A 138 -29.02 -2.68 11.84
N GLN A 139 -29.70 -3.28 12.83
CA GLN A 139 -29.08 -4.31 13.67
C GLN A 139 -28.73 -5.58 12.88
N LEU A 140 -29.54 -5.92 11.87
CA LEU A 140 -29.29 -7.07 11.03
C LEU A 140 -28.16 -6.82 10.03
N VAL A 141 -28.11 -5.64 9.38
CA VAL A 141 -27.06 -5.34 8.38
C VAL A 141 -25.65 -5.34 8.98
N LEU A 142 -25.50 -4.95 10.25
CA LEU A 142 -24.22 -4.98 10.97
C LEU A 142 -23.73 -6.40 11.31
N LYS A 143 -24.60 -7.42 11.24
CA LYS A 143 -24.24 -8.84 11.41
C LYS A 143 -23.72 -9.47 10.11
N LEU A 144 -23.86 -8.78 8.97
CA LEU A 144 -23.46 -9.31 7.67
C LEU A 144 -21.97 -9.12 7.43
N HIS A 145 -21.32 -10.11 6.81
CA HIS A 145 -19.91 -10.08 6.48
C HIS A 145 -19.71 -9.96 4.96
N PHE A 146 -18.94 -8.95 4.54
CA PHE A 146 -18.63 -8.69 3.13
C PHE A 146 -17.15 -8.91 2.78
N TYR A 147 -16.28 -8.91 3.78
CA TYR A 147 -14.83 -9.03 3.63
C TYR A 147 -14.32 -10.19 4.49
N SER A 148 -13.24 -10.81 4.02
CA SER A 148 -12.52 -11.83 4.78
C SER A 148 -11.78 -11.19 5.94
N PRO A 149 -11.97 -11.66 7.19
CA PRO A 149 -11.25 -11.14 8.35
C PRO A 149 -9.75 -11.48 8.30
N ARG A 150 -9.32 -12.42 7.44
CA ARG A 150 -7.91 -12.84 7.30
C ARG A 150 -7.18 -12.08 6.20
N THR A 151 -7.83 -11.90 5.04
CA THR A 151 -7.19 -11.29 3.87
C THR A 151 -7.60 -9.84 3.65
N TYR A 152 -8.62 -9.34 4.36
CA TYR A 152 -9.23 -8.02 4.16
C TYR A 152 -9.74 -7.77 2.73
N GLN A 153 -9.82 -8.83 1.92
CA GLN A 153 -10.37 -8.76 0.57
C GLN A 153 -11.88 -9.01 0.61
N PRO A 154 -12.65 -8.37 -0.29
CA PRO A 154 -14.07 -8.61 -0.38
C PRO A 154 -14.34 -10.04 -0.85
N TYR A 155 -15.28 -10.75 -0.22
CA TYR A 155 -15.65 -12.13 -0.60
C TYR A 155 -16.26 -12.22 -2.00
N LEU A 156 -16.78 -11.10 -2.50
CA LEU A 156 -17.38 -10.97 -3.83
C LEU A 156 -16.87 -9.69 -4.48
N THR A 157 -16.78 -9.67 -5.80
CA THR A 157 -16.37 -8.48 -6.56
C THR A 157 -17.22 -7.26 -6.20
N LEU A 158 -16.58 -6.12 -5.93
CA LEU A 158 -17.27 -4.88 -5.58
C LEU A 158 -18.11 -4.37 -6.76
N ILE A 159 -19.28 -3.84 -6.46
CA ILE A 159 -20.21 -3.31 -7.46
C ILE A 159 -19.67 -1.99 -7.99
N ARG A 160 -19.47 -1.91 -9.31
CA ARG A 160 -19.07 -0.67 -9.99
C ARG A 160 -20.31 0.17 -10.28
N LEU A 161 -20.61 1.12 -9.39
CA LEU A 161 -21.83 1.93 -9.49
C LEU A 161 -21.95 2.68 -10.83
N GLY A 162 -20.86 2.98 -11.54
CA GLY A 162 -20.92 3.66 -12.85
C GLY A 162 -21.24 2.76 -14.04
N SER A 163 -20.82 1.50 -14.03
CA SER A 163 -20.81 0.64 -15.23
C SER A 163 -21.54 -0.70 -15.09
N ASP A 164 -21.79 -1.17 -13.87
CA ASP A 164 -22.41 -2.47 -13.61
C ASP A 164 -23.92 -2.47 -13.91
N LEU A 165 -24.42 -3.34 -14.80
CA LEU A 165 -25.84 -3.41 -15.19
C LEU A 165 -26.66 -4.43 -14.39
N THR A 166 -26.09 -5.02 -13.33
CA THR A 166 -26.80 -5.99 -12.49
C THR A 166 -27.96 -5.36 -11.73
N ARG A 167 -28.97 -6.19 -11.39
CA ARG A 167 -30.11 -5.78 -10.54
C ARG A 167 -29.63 -5.16 -9.22
N HIS A 168 -28.59 -5.73 -8.62
CA HIS A 168 -27.97 -5.23 -7.39
C HIS A 168 -27.39 -3.83 -7.54
N ALA A 169 -26.68 -3.55 -8.64
CA ALA A 169 -26.16 -2.22 -8.94
C ALA A 169 -27.27 -1.20 -9.19
N MET A 170 -28.35 -1.61 -9.89
CA MET A 170 -29.50 -0.74 -10.15
C MET A 170 -30.26 -0.35 -8.89
N ILE A 171 -30.40 -1.26 -7.91
CA ILE A 171 -31.00 -0.96 -6.60
C ILE A 171 -30.19 0.13 -5.89
N LEU A 172 -28.87 -0.04 -5.78
CA LEU A 172 -28.03 0.98 -5.13
C LEU A 172 -28.05 2.30 -5.90
N ARG A 173 -27.96 2.29 -7.24
CA ARG A 173 -28.07 3.50 -8.06
C ARG A 173 -29.37 4.26 -7.81
N ARG A 174 -30.49 3.57 -7.60
CA ARG A 174 -31.78 4.20 -7.33
C ARG A 174 -31.72 5.07 -6.08
N TYR A 175 -31.05 4.59 -5.04
CA TYR A 175 -30.97 5.26 -3.74
C TYR A 175 -29.71 6.11 -3.56
N ALA A 176 -28.70 5.90 -4.38
CA ALA A 176 -27.41 6.59 -4.36
C ALA A 176 -27.28 7.64 -5.47
N LYS A 177 -28.38 8.09 -6.10
CA LYS A 177 -28.35 9.12 -7.15
C LYS A 177 -27.71 10.43 -6.70
N SER A 178 -27.79 10.73 -5.41
CA SER A 178 -27.21 11.91 -4.78
C SER A 178 -25.77 11.74 -4.31
N LEU A 179 -25.18 10.53 -4.43
CA LEU A 179 -23.75 10.39 -4.22
C LEU A 179 -23.02 11.15 -5.32
N PRO A 180 -22.03 11.98 -4.98
CA PRO A 180 -21.32 12.79 -5.96
C PRO A 180 -20.71 11.89 -7.02
N LYS A 181 -21.13 12.11 -8.28
CA LYS A 181 -20.43 11.60 -9.46
C LYS A 181 -19.21 12.46 -9.80
N SER A 182 -19.17 13.67 -9.26
CA SER A 182 -18.14 14.68 -9.46
C SER A 182 -17.11 14.67 -8.34
N HIS A 183 -15.89 15.06 -8.69
CA HIS A 183 -14.86 15.48 -7.75
C HIS A 183 -15.32 16.76 -7.07
N VAL A 184 -15.12 16.91 -5.75
CA VAL A 184 -15.20 18.20 -5.07
C VAL A 184 -14.19 19.11 -5.75
N VAL A 185 -14.75 20.10 -6.43
CA VAL A 185 -14.04 21.24 -6.96
C VAL A 185 -13.74 22.14 -5.78
N LEU A 186 -12.46 22.43 -5.55
CA LEU A 186 -12.03 23.39 -4.56
C LEU A 186 -12.13 24.81 -5.14
N GLY A 187 -13.36 25.36 -5.13
CA GLY A 187 -13.76 26.74 -5.48
C GLY A 187 -14.35 26.88 -6.89
N LYS A 188 -15.41 27.65 -7.19
CA LYS A 188 -16.17 28.70 -6.47
C LYS A 188 -17.67 28.39 -6.57
N ALA A 189 -18.43 28.59 -5.49
CA ALA A 189 -19.88 28.74 -5.56
C ALA A 189 -20.29 29.95 -4.74
N GLU A 190 -20.64 31.04 -5.43
CA GLU A 190 -21.47 32.08 -4.85
C GLU A 190 -22.87 31.48 -4.68
N HIS A 191 -23.41 31.53 -3.46
CA HIS A 191 -24.82 31.73 -3.07
C HIS A 191 -25.09 31.10 -1.68
N ALA A 192 -25.73 31.88 -0.81
CA ALA A 192 -25.94 31.59 0.61
C ALA A 192 -26.83 30.35 0.83
N MET A 193 -26.39 29.39 1.66
CA MET A 193 -27.19 28.25 2.10
C MET A 193 -27.15 28.06 3.62
N ASP A 194 -28.25 27.53 4.15
CA ASP A 194 -28.68 27.54 5.55
C ASP A 194 -28.10 26.36 6.36
N ARG A 195 -27.99 26.56 7.69
CA ARG A 195 -27.23 25.74 8.67
C ARG A 195 -27.68 24.28 8.85
N HIS A 196 -28.70 23.84 8.12
CA HIS A 196 -29.25 22.48 8.18
C HIS A 196 -28.99 21.64 6.92
N SER A 197 -28.24 22.18 5.94
CA SER A 197 -27.91 21.48 4.70
C SER A 197 -26.41 21.18 4.63
N CYS A 198 -25.99 19.96 5.01
CA CYS A 198 -24.57 19.64 5.10
C CYS A 198 -23.87 19.50 3.73
N ILE A 199 -24.59 19.29 2.61
CA ILE A 199 -23.98 19.11 1.29
C ILE A 199 -24.95 19.55 0.17
N SER A 200 -24.62 20.59 -0.61
CA SER A 200 -25.24 20.92 -1.90
C SER A 200 -24.16 21.05 -2.99
N TYR A 201 -24.41 20.49 -4.18
CA TYR A 201 -23.45 20.34 -5.28
C TYR A 201 -23.78 21.21 -6.50
N VAL A 202 -22.74 21.62 -7.23
CA VAL A 202 -22.79 22.31 -8.54
C VAL A 202 -22.38 21.33 -9.63
N GLU A 203 -23.12 21.28 -10.74
CA GLU A 203 -22.80 20.43 -11.89
C GLU A 203 -21.66 20.98 -12.78
N PRO A 204 -20.83 20.10 -13.39
CA PRO A 204 -19.83 20.50 -14.36
C PRO A 204 -20.48 20.63 -15.75
N GLY A 205 -20.85 21.86 -16.15
CA GLY A 205 -21.44 22.06 -17.49
C GLY A 205 -21.66 23.49 -17.98
N THR A 206 -21.69 24.52 -17.14
CA THR A 206 -21.97 25.89 -17.62
C THR A 206 -20.69 26.67 -17.89
N SER A 207 -20.20 26.58 -19.13
CA SER A 207 -19.27 27.57 -19.68
C SER A 207 -19.91 28.95 -19.65
N THR A 208 -19.25 29.88 -18.97
CA THR A 208 -19.60 31.29 -18.87
C THR A 208 -19.52 32.00 -20.23
N THR A 209 -20.66 32.51 -20.73
CA THR A 209 -20.63 33.67 -21.64
C THR A 209 -21.87 34.54 -21.50
N SER A 210 -21.61 35.85 -21.41
CA SER A 210 -22.48 37.01 -21.65
C SER A 210 -23.55 37.42 -20.62
N THR A 211 -23.25 38.56 -19.99
CA THR A 211 -24.15 39.67 -19.68
C THR A 211 -25.41 39.77 -20.56
N SER A 212 -26.60 39.77 -19.94
CA SER A 212 -27.62 40.84 -20.02
C SER A 212 -28.98 40.34 -19.51
N THR A 213 -29.67 41.20 -18.78
CA THR A 213 -31.09 41.18 -18.42
C THR A 213 -32.00 40.67 -19.55
N THR A 214 -32.80 39.62 -19.31
CA THR A 214 -34.28 39.58 -19.48
C THR A 214 -34.85 38.17 -19.35
N LEU A 215 -35.98 38.09 -18.65
CA LEU A 215 -37.12 37.17 -18.83
C LEU A 215 -36.92 35.67 -18.54
N VAL A 216 -37.55 35.30 -17.42
CA VAL A 216 -37.94 33.96 -16.98
C VAL A 216 -38.59 33.16 -18.12
N HIS A 217 -37.99 32.02 -18.46
CA HIS A 217 -38.68 30.83 -18.95
C HIS A 217 -38.43 29.69 -17.96
N PRO A 218 -39.45 28.90 -17.57
CA PRO A 218 -39.30 27.82 -16.61
C PRO A 218 -38.72 26.59 -17.32
N GLU A 219 -37.44 26.32 -17.10
CA GLU A 219 -36.81 25.06 -17.47
C GLU A 219 -36.86 24.10 -16.27
N GLU A 220 -37.57 23.00 -16.49
CA GLU A 220 -37.47 21.67 -15.86
C GLU A 220 -36.82 21.59 -14.46
N GLU A 221 -37.66 21.45 -13.43
CA GLU A 221 -37.26 21.01 -12.10
C GLU A 221 -36.62 19.61 -12.18
N GLU A 222 -35.32 19.49 -11.90
CA GLU A 222 -34.67 18.20 -11.63
C GLU A 222 -35.14 17.64 -10.27
N ASP A 223 -36.33 17.03 -10.28
CA ASP A 223 -36.87 16.26 -9.17
C ASP A 223 -35.97 15.02 -8.89
N GLY A 224 -35.24 15.01 -7.76
CA GLY A 224 -34.82 13.74 -7.14
C GLY A 224 -33.46 13.64 -6.45
N VAL A 225 -32.72 14.72 -6.21
CA VAL A 225 -31.45 14.65 -5.45
C VAL A 225 -31.73 14.75 -3.93
N VAL A 226 -31.63 13.62 -3.22
CA VAL A 226 -31.78 13.57 -1.75
C VAL A 226 -30.45 13.94 -1.06
N PRO A 227 -30.39 14.98 -0.21
CA PRO A 227 -29.16 15.34 0.51
C PRO A 227 -28.59 14.18 1.34
N LEU A 228 -27.26 14.05 1.45
CA LEU A 228 -26.62 12.93 2.18
C LEU A 228 -27.11 12.78 3.62
N ALA A 229 -27.34 13.88 4.32
CA ALA A 229 -27.85 13.89 5.71
C ALA A 229 -29.30 13.36 5.83
N GLU A 230 -30.06 13.41 4.74
CA GLU A 230 -31.41 12.83 4.63
C GLU A 230 -31.38 11.40 4.06
N MET A 231 -30.19 10.98 3.60
CA MET A 231 -29.75 9.61 3.35
C MET A 231 -30.25 8.63 4.43
N GLN A 232 -30.91 7.52 4.09
CA GLN A 232 -31.06 6.45 5.07
C GLN A 232 -29.67 5.89 5.42
N PRO A 233 -29.28 5.77 6.71
CA PRO A 233 -27.93 5.39 7.10
C PRO A 233 -27.55 3.99 6.58
N ILE A 234 -28.51 3.08 6.46
CA ILE A 234 -28.29 1.75 5.88
C ILE A 234 -27.80 1.81 4.42
N VAL A 235 -28.28 2.79 3.64
CA VAL A 235 -27.84 3.01 2.25
C VAL A 235 -26.37 3.40 2.24
N LEU A 236 -26.00 4.40 3.04
CA LEU A 236 -24.61 4.89 3.15
C LEU A 236 -23.65 3.77 3.58
N TYR A 237 -24.05 2.95 4.55
CA TYR A 237 -23.24 1.83 5.04
C TYR A 237 -23.04 0.74 3.99
N VAL A 238 -24.11 0.31 3.31
CA VAL A 238 -24.02 -0.74 2.28
C VAL A 238 -23.24 -0.26 1.06
N VAL A 239 -23.37 1.00 0.66
CA VAL A 239 -22.52 1.62 -0.37
C VAL A 239 -21.06 1.49 0.02
N CYS A 240 -20.69 1.86 1.24
CA CYS A 240 -19.32 1.78 1.73
C CYS A 240 -18.75 0.35 1.72
N GLN A 241 -19.57 -0.66 2.03
CA GLN A 241 -19.10 -2.04 2.15
C GLN A 241 -19.09 -2.79 0.80
N VAL A 242 -20.05 -2.55 -0.10
CA VAL A 242 -20.31 -3.45 -1.25
C VAL A 242 -19.88 -2.84 -2.59
N THR A 243 -19.57 -1.55 -2.64
CA THR A 243 -19.22 -0.84 -3.88
C THR A 243 -17.75 -0.45 -3.94
N ASP A 244 -17.27 -0.11 -5.13
CA ASP A 244 -15.93 0.44 -5.37
C ASP A 244 -15.78 1.92 -4.96
N HIS A 245 -16.84 2.54 -4.44
CA HIS A 245 -16.89 3.97 -4.16
C HIS A 245 -15.72 4.45 -3.27
N LEU A 246 -15.39 3.71 -2.20
CA LEU A 246 -14.27 4.04 -1.28
C LEU A 246 -12.87 3.81 -1.87
N TYR A 247 -12.78 3.07 -2.97
CA TYR A 247 -11.52 2.75 -3.65
C TYR A 247 -11.24 3.67 -4.84
N SER A 248 -12.17 4.60 -5.15
CA SER A 248 -11.96 5.66 -6.13
C SER A 248 -10.83 6.63 -5.70
N THR A 249 -10.25 7.33 -6.68
CA THR A 249 -9.20 8.35 -6.47
C THR A 249 -9.75 9.69 -5.97
N CYS A 250 -11.07 9.85 -5.84
CA CYS A 250 -11.73 11.10 -5.43
C CYS A 250 -11.73 11.31 -3.92
N ILE A 251 -11.70 12.57 -3.45
CA ILE A 251 -11.72 12.90 -2.01
C ILE A 251 -13.11 12.65 -1.39
N ASP A 252 -14.17 12.78 -2.18
CA ASP A 252 -15.58 12.69 -1.73
C ASP A 252 -16.06 11.28 -1.44
N LYS A 253 -15.21 10.31 -1.71
CA LYS A 253 -15.47 8.91 -1.38
C LYS A 253 -15.73 8.69 0.11
N PHE A 254 -15.18 9.54 0.99
CA PHE A 254 -15.41 9.45 2.42
C PHE A 254 -16.69 10.17 2.88
N ALA A 255 -17.41 10.87 1.99
CA ALA A 255 -18.63 11.59 2.34
C ALA A 255 -19.73 10.69 2.94
N PRO A 256 -19.98 9.46 2.44
CA PRO A 256 -20.93 8.54 3.07
C PRO A 256 -20.49 8.09 4.47
N LEU A 257 -19.19 7.84 4.66
CA LEU A 257 -18.62 7.49 5.97
C LEU A 257 -18.75 8.65 6.97
N LEU A 258 -18.57 9.87 6.49
CA LEU A 258 -18.72 11.04 7.30
C LEU A 258 -20.17 11.28 7.68
N SER A 259 -21.09 11.20 6.73
CA SER A 259 -22.50 11.44 7.02
C SER A 259 -23.05 10.39 8.01
N LEU A 260 -22.60 9.12 7.87
CA LEU A 260 -22.83 8.09 8.89
C LEU A 260 -22.35 8.51 10.29
N LEU A 261 -21.23 9.21 10.36
CA LEU A 261 -20.58 9.59 11.61
C LEU A 261 -21.16 10.87 12.21
N LEU A 262 -21.28 11.93 11.43
CA LEU A 262 -21.66 13.27 11.86
C LEU A 262 -23.17 13.48 11.88
N ASP A 263 -23.86 13.12 10.79
CA ASP A 263 -25.29 13.37 10.65
C ASP A 263 -26.12 12.26 11.33
N HIS A 264 -25.65 11.01 11.23
CA HIS A 264 -26.38 9.84 11.76
C HIS A 264 -25.81 9.25 13.05
N ASN A 265 -24.67 9.73 13.55
CA ASN A 265 -24.02 9.29 14.79
C ASN A 265 -23.84 7.75 14.90
N ARG A 266 -23.29 7.13 13.85
CA ARG A 266 -23.06 5.67 13.74
C ARG A 266 -21.55 5.31 13.69
N PRO A 267 -20.79 5.53 14.78
CA PRO A 267 -19.33 5.30 14.79
C PRO A 267 -18.91 3.83 14.61
N VAL A 268 -19.70 2.88 15.12
CA VAL A 268 -19.41 1.43 14.99
C VAL A 268 -19.41 0.98 13.52
N ALA A 269 -20.33 1.52 12.72
CA ALA A 269 -20.41 1.22 11.29
C ALA A 269 -19.20 1.76 10.53
N VAL A 270 -18.73 2.95 10.91
CA VAL A 270 -17.51 3.55 10.34
C VAL A 270 -16.30 2.70 10.67
N LEU A 271 -16.15 2.23 11.92
CA LEU A 271 -15.07 1.32 12.30
C LEU A 271 -15.08 0.02 11.50
N GLN A 272 -16.25 -0.60 11.32
CA GLN A 272 -16.38 -1.83 10.51
C GLN A 272 -15.99 -1.62 9.05
N VAL A 273 -16.18 -0.42 8.50
CA VAL A 273 -15.71 -0.09 7.14
C VAL A 273 -14.19 0.12 7.13
N LEU A 274 -13.66 0.86 8.11
CA LEU A 274 -12.21 1.12 8.21
C LEU A 274 -11.38 -0.12 8.48
N GLU A 275 -11.94 -1.07 9.23
CA GLU A 275 -11.32 -2.37 9.51
C GLU A 275 -10.94 -3.07 8.20
N ASN A 276 -11.78 -2.93 7.16
CA ASN A 276 -11.62 -3.55 5.85
C ASN A 276 -10.79 -2.69 4.87
N VAL A 277 -10.95 -1.37 4.90
CA VAL A 277 -10.36 -0.47 3.90
C VAL A 277 -8.87 -0.17 4.18
N LEU A 278 -8.49 0.06 5.45
CA LEU A 278 -7.12 0.48 5.80
C LEU A 278 -6.03 -0.55 5.47
N PRO A 279 -6.21 -1.87 5.75
CA PRO A 279 -5.23 -2.87 5.36
C PRO A 279 -4.99 -2.89 3.85
N THR A 280 -6.06 -2.77 3.07
CA THR A 280 -6.02 -2.74 1.60
C THR A 280 -5.29 -1.51 1.05
N LEU A 281 -5.50 -0.34 1.65
CA LEU A 281 -4.77 0.90 1.32
C LEU A 281 -3.28 0.83 1.73
N SER A 282 -2.96 0.10 2.80
CA SER A 282 -1.58 -0.03 3.27
C SER A 282 -0.72 -1.01 2.45
N GLN A 283 -1.39 -1.95 1.77
CA GLN A 283 -0.77 -3.02 0.96
C GLN A 283 -0.64 -2.66 -0.53
N THR A 284 -1.33 -1.60 -0.98
CA THR A 284 -1.25 -1.11 -2.35
C THR A 284 -0.17 -0.04 -2.44
N PRO A 285 1.01 -0.33 -3.03
CA PRO A 285 1.98 0.72 -3.28
C PRO A 285 1.37 1.76 -4.22
N LEU A 286 1.63 3.04 -3.94
CA LEU A 286 1.17 4.12 -4.80
C LEU A 286 1.85 3.98 -6.16
N ASN A 287 1.07 3.75 -7.22
CA ASN A 287 1.64 3.81 -8.56
C ASN A 287 1.82 5.28 -8.96
N GLN A 288 2.82 5.53 -9.80
CA GLN A 288 3.06 6.84 -10.40
C GLN A 288 1.81 7.40 -11.09
N THR A 289 1.02 6.51 -11.72
CA THR A 289 -0.28 6.87 -12.30
C THR A 289 -1.29 7.35 -11.26
N ASP A 290 -1.32 6.76 -10.08
CA ASP A 290 -2.28 7.11 -9.02
C ASP A 290 -1.94 8.48 -8.42
N VAL A 291 -0.64 8.73 -8.19
CA VAL A 291 -0.14 10.03 -7.73
C VAL A 291 -0.36 11.10 -8.79
N HIS A 292 -0.01 10.84 -10.05
CA HIS A 292 -0.16 11.81 -11.13
C HIS A 292 -1.62 12.11 -11.43
N THR A 293 -2.51 11.10 -11.36
CA THR A 293 -3.97 11.28 -11.52
C THR A 293 -4.53 12.09 -10.36
N PHE A 294 -4.12 11.80 -9.11
CA PHE A 294 -4.49 12.59 -7.96
C PHE A 294 -4.03 14.05 -8.09
N VAL A 295 -2.75 14.29 -8.41
CA VAL A 295 -2.20 15.64 -8.50
C VAL A 295 -2.84 16.41 -9.65
N LYS A 296 -2.99 15.79 -10.83
CA LYS A 296 -3.72 16.38 -11.95
C LYS A 296 -5.14 16.77 -11.54
N ASN A 297 -5.90 15.84 -10.97
CA ASN A 297 -7.26 16.10 -10.53
C ASN A 297 -7.32 17.16 -9.42
N TYR A 298 -6.33 17.23 -8.54
CA TYR A 298 -6.25 18.28 -7.52
C TYR A 298 -6.01 19.64 -8.19
N LEU A 299 -5.05 19.75 -9.10
CA LEU A 299 -4.67 21.01 -9.75
C LEU A 299 -5.74 21.55 -10.70
N ASP A 300 -6.41 20.66 -11.45
CA ASP A 300 -7.51 21.03 -12.33
C ASP A 300 -8.69 21.64 -11.55
N ASN A 301 -8.77 21.32 -10.25
CA ASN A 301 -9.90 21.67 -9.39
C ASN A 301 -9.54 22.58 -8.20
N ASN A 302 -8.26 22.94 -7.99
CA ASN A 302 -7.76 23.80 -6.91
C ASN A 302 -6.82 24.86 -7.49
N ALA A 303 -7.08 26.14 -7.23
CA ALA A 303 -6.15 27.20 -7.62
C ALA A 303 -4.88 27.27 -6.75
N ASP A 304 -4.91 26.75 -5.51
CA ASP A 304 -3.80 26.87 -4.53
C ASP A 304 -2.94 25.61 -4.43
N TRP A 305 -2.17 25.31 -5.48
CA TRP A 305 -1.15 24.24 -5.46
C TRP A 305 -0.04 24.48 -4.43
N ARG A 306 0.16 25.74 -4.00
CA ARG A 306 1.16 26.09 -2.99
C ARG A 306 0.80 25.51 -1.63
N SER A 307 -0.48 25.25 -1.35
CA SER A 307 -0.90 24.56 -0.13
C SER A 307 -0.35 23.12 -0.03
N ILE A 308 -0.36 22.37 -1.14
CA ILE A 308 0.29 21.05 -1.23
C ILE A 308 1.78 21.20 -0.94
N VAL A 309 2.44 22.18 -1.57
CA VAL A 309 3.86 22.45 -1.37
C VAL A 309 4.16 22.83 0.08
N ARG A 310 3.32 23.62 0.75
CA ARG A 310 3.45 23.95 2.18
C ARG A 310 3.39 22.71 3.08
N VAL A 311 2.56 21.72 2.76
CA VAL A 311 2.47 20.46 3.54
C VAL A 311 3.61 19.51 3.23
N LEU A 312 3.95 19.35 1.95
CA LEU A 312 5.07 18.52 1.53
C LEU A 312 6.41 19.11 1.97
N ALA A 313 6.56 20.43 2.02
CA ALA A 313 7.74 21.11 2.59
C ALA A 313 7.85 20.93 4.11
N LYS A 314 6.72 20.75 4.81
CA LYS A 314 6.71 20.33 6.21
C LYS A 314 7.07 18.85 6.36
N ASN A 315 6.98 18.05 5.31
CA ASN A 315 7.37 16.64 5.29
C ASN A 315 8.90 16.51 5.15
N ARG A 316 9.59 16.57 6.30
CA ARG A 316 11.04 16.45 6.40
C ARG A 316 11.61 15.06 6.05
N TYR A 317 10.75 14.08 5.75
CA TYR A 317 11.18 12.76 5.26
C TYR A 317 11.81 12.86 3.85
N PHE A 318 11.52 13.95 3.16
CA PHE A 318 12.11 14.29 1.88
C PHE A 318 12.89 15.60 2.01
N LEU A 319 14.22 15.52 2.04
CA LEU A 319 15.09 16.65 1.75
C LEU A 319 15.25 16.68 0.23
N PRO A 320 14.60 17.62 -0.47
CA PRO A 320 14.84 17.75 -1.90
C PRO A 320 16.32 18.12 -2.10
N ASP A 321 16.90 17.72 -3.24
CA ASP A 321 18.19 18.25 -3.71
C ASP A 321 18.24 19.78 -3.53
N LEU A 322 19.41 20.38 -3.32
CA LEU A 322 19.56 21.81 -2.97
C LEU A 322 18.78 22.72 -3.96
N ALA A 323 18.72 22.32 -5.24
CA ALA A 323 17.93 22.96 -6.29
C ALA A 323 16.40 22.84 -6.11
N LYS A 324 15.91 21.70 -5.61
CA LYS A 324 14.48 21.49 -5.31
C LYS A 324 14.08 22.15 -3.98
N SER A 325 14.99 22.21 -2.99
CA SER A 325 14.75 22.89 -1.71
C SER A 325 14.64 24.40 -1.93
N THR A 326 15.54 24.98 -2.73
CA THR A 326 15.48 26.40 -3.11
C THR A 326 14.20 26.74 -3.89
N LEU A 327 13.74 25.87 -4.79
CA LEU A 327 12.44 26.04 -5.47
C LEU A 327 11.26 26.00 -4.48
N VAL A 328 11.27 25.08 -3.52
CA VAL A 328 10.25 25.00 -2.47
C VAL A 328 10.29 26.24 -1.57
N ASP A 329 11.47 26.68 -1.14
CA ASP A 329 11.65 27.87 -0.29
C ASP A 329 11.22 29.14 -1.03
N GLN A 330 11.53 29.27 -2.32
CA GLN A 330 11.04 30.37 -3.16
C GLN A 330 9.52 30.32 -3.37
N CYS A 331 8.91 29.11 -3.47
CA CYS A 331 7.46 28.95 -3.51
C CYS A 331 6.78 29.38 -2.20
N LEU A 332 7.46 29.22 -1.07
CA LEU A 332 6.91 29.50 0.27
C LEU A 332 7.15 30.94 0.74
N ALA A 333 8.20 31.61 0.24
CA ALA A 333 8.57 32.97 0.65
C ALA A 333 7.74 34.07 -0.03
N ASN A 334 7.13 33.79 -1.19
CA ASN A 334 6.47 34.79 -2.04
C ASN A 334 4.99 34.48 -2.22
N ASP A 335 4.12 35.07 -1.40
CA ASP A 335 2.67 34.98 -1.59
C ASP A 335 2.16 35.87 -2.75
N ASP A 336 2.94 36.88 -3.19
CA ASP A 336 2.46 37.94 -4.10
C ASP A 336 3.23 38.10 -5.43
N SER A 337 4.26 37.28 -5.75
CA SER A 337 5.02 37.41 -7.00
C SER A 337 4.98 36.15 -7.88
N ASN A 338 4.68 36.39 -9.15
CA ASN A 338 4.27 35.43 -10.18
C ASN A 338 5.41 34.60 -10.80
N ASP A 339 6.53 34.40 -10.11
CA ASP A 339 7.77 33.93 -10.76
C ASP A 339 7.91 32.40 -10.88
N ILE A 340 7.14 31.59 -10.14
CA ILE A 340 7.26 30.12 -10.19
C ILE A 340 6.04 29.51 -10.87
N SER A 341 6.29 28.86 -12.00
CA SER A 341 5.25 28.18 -12.76
C SER A 341 4.88 26.84 -12.12
N LEU A 342 3.59 26.48 -12.19
CA LEU A 342 3.09 25.16 -11.75
C LEU A 342 3.84 24.00 -12.43
N LEU A 343 4.29 24.20 -13.67
CA LEU A 343 5.07 23.21 -14.42
C LEU A 343 6.45 22.92 -13.80
N GLN A 344 7.07 23.87 -13.11
CA GLN A 344 8.37 23.69 -12.48
C GLN A 344 8.27 22.97 -11.12
N ILE A 345 7.18 23.17 -10.38
CA ILE A 345 7.00 22.61 -9.04
C ILE A 345 6.23 21.28 -9.04
N LEU A 346 5.40 21.03 -10.05
CA LEU A 346 4.62 19.80 -10.21
C LEU A 346 5.47 18.52 -10.14
N PRO A 347 6.64 18.42 -10.81
CA PRO A 347 7.51 17.24 -10.69
C PRO A 347 8.05 17.05 -9.28
N VAL A 348 8.26 18.15 -8.53
CA VAL A 348 8.67 18.09 -7.12
C VAL A 348 7.53 17.54 -6.27
N ILE A 349 6.31 18.05 -6.44
CA ILE A 349 5.10 17.57 -5.74
C ILE A 349 4.86 16.08 -5.98
N VAL A 350 4.88 15.65 -7.25
CA VAL A 350 4.66 14.25 -7.65
C VAL A 350 5.77 13.35 -7.08
N SER A 351 7.04 13.72 -7.26
CA SER A 351 8.18 13.00 -6.69
C SER A 351 8.04 12.85 -5.18
N THR A 352 7.72 13.94 -4.46
CA THR A 352 7.60 13.90 -3.00
C THR A 352 6.42 13.04 -2.53
N LEU A 353 5.30 13.02 -3.25
CA LEU A 353 4.15 12.15 -2.93
C LEU A 353 4.41 10.67 -3.24
N GLU A 354 5.07 10.37 -4.36
CA GLU A 354 5.53 9.02 -4.70
C GLU A 354 6.51 8.47 -3.66
N GLN A 355 7.30 9.35 -3.04
CA GLN A 355 8.36 9.00 -2.08
C GLN A 355 7.91 9.10 -0.61
N SER A 356 6.79 9.75 -0.33
CA SER A 356 6.30 9.89 1.05
C SER A 356 5.58 8.62 1.51
N VAL A 357 6.31 7.70 2.13
CA VAL A 357 5.76 6.49 2.81
C VAL A 357 4.69 6.85 3.86
N CYS A 358 4.72 8.10 4.36
CA CYS A 358 3.88 8.60 5.43
C CYS A 358 2.55 9.22 4.97
N VAL A 359 2.36 9.50 3.67
CA VAL A 359 1.18 10.25 3.20
C VAL A 359 0.62 9.59 1.96
N HIS A 360 -0.33 8.67 2.18
CA HIS A 360 -1.20 8.25 1.09
C HIS A 360 -1.96 9.49 0.55
N PRO A 361 -2.06 9.73 -0.77
CA PRO A 361 -2.72 10.91 -1.34
C PRO A 361 -4.14 11.13 -0.82
N ALA A 362 -4.85 10.05 -0.52
CA ALA A 362 -6.18 10.07 0.13
C ALA A 362 -6.21 10.71 1.54
N LEU A 363 -5.06 10.83 2.22
CA LEU A 363 -4.92 11.41 3.57
C LEU A 363 -4.40 12.85 3.53
N LEU A 364 -3.83 13.31 2.41
CA LEU A 364 -3.29 14.66 2.23
C LEU A 364 -4.32 15.78 2.49
N PRO A 365 -5.60 15.67 2.08
CA PRO A 365 -6.61 16.69 2.37
C PRO A 365 -6.91 16.85 3.88
N ALA A 366 -6.67 15.80 4.69
CA ALA A 366 -6.80 15.83 6.15
C ALA A 366 -5.64 16.59 6.83
N LEU A 367 -4.46 16.57 6.22
CA LEU A 367 -3.21 17.14 6.74
C LEU A 367 -3.04 18.62 6.36
N LEU A 368 -3.74 19.08 5.31
CA LEU A 368 -3.61 20.42 4.75
C LEU A 368 -4.07 21.55 5.67
N GLY A 369 -4.95 21.32 6.65
CA GLY A 369 -5.13 22.14 7.86
C GLY A 369 -5.26 23.68 7.72
N GLN A 370 -5.43 24.23 6.52
CA GLN A 370 -5.45 25.66 6.27
C GLN A 370 -6.89 26.16 6.11
N LEU A 371 -7.27 27.08 7.00
CA LEU A 371 -8.44 27.96 6.90
C LEU A 371 -7.97 29.32 6.38
N PRO A 372 -8.67 29.91 5.39
CA PRO A 372 -9.35 31.15 5.69
C PRO A 372 -10.78 31.25 5.08
N SER A 373 -11.71 31.76 5.90
CA SER A 373 -13.06 32.24 5.55
C SER A 373 -14.12 31.21 5.11
N PRO A 374 -15.41 31.38 5.46
CA PRO A 374 -16.30 30.27 5.79
C PRO A 374 -17.23 29.93 4.62
N SER A 375 -17.28 28.66 4.23
CA SER A 375 -18.54 28.01 3.76
C SER A 375 -18.30 26.56 3.37
N TRP A 376 -17.22 26.23 2.64
CA TRP A 376 -17.01 24.85 2.16
C TRP A 376 -15.59 24.30 2.44
N MET A 377 -14.56 25.14 2.57
CA MET A 377 -13.24 24.75 3.10
C MET A 377 -13.32 24.27 4.55
N GLN A 378 -14.30 24.77 5.31
CA GLN A 378 -14.65 24.18 6.61
C GLN A 378 -15.22 22.78 6.49
N SER A 379 -15.84 22.37 5.36
CA SER A 379 -16.56 21.09 5.22
C SER A 379 -15.67 19.92 4.82
N ALA A 380 -14.78 20.01 3.82
CA ALA A 380 -13.89 18.88 3.45
C ALA A 380 -12.77 18.65 4.47
N VAL A 381 -12.23 19.75 5.02
CA VAL A 381 -11.30 19.70 6.13
C VAL A 381 -12.02 19.31 7.42
N SER A 382 -13.26 19.75 7.73
CA SER A 382 -14.06 19.14 8.82
C SER A 382 -14.59 17.74 8.47
N THR A 383 -14.50 17.28 7.24
CA THR A 383 -14.88 15.91 6.86
C THR A 383 -13.78 14.96 7.26
N LEU A 384 -12.53 15.26 6.93
CA LEU A 384 -11.42 14.42 7.37
C LEU A 384 -10.98 14.73 8.79
N ILE A 385 -10.99 16.00 9.21
CA ILE A 385 -10.84 16.37 10.62
C ILE A 385 -12.03 15.86 11.40
N GLY A 386 -13.27 15.81 10.89
CA GLY A 386 -14.45 15.28 11.59
C GLY A 386 -14.62 13.77 11.49
N PHE A 387 -14.03 13.12 10.49
CA PHE A 387 -13.86 11.66 10.46
C PHE A 387 -12.79 11.27 11.49
N LYS A 388 -11.62 11.89 11.40
CA LYS A 388 -10.56 11.75 12.39
C LYS A 388 -11.05 12.14 13.75
N SER A 389 -11.74 13.26 13.89
CA SER A 389 -12.23 13.76 15.15
C SER A 389 -13.42 12.95 15.62
N ALA A 390 -14.41 12.51 14.86
CA ALA A 390 -15.50 11.69 15.42
C ALA A 390 -15.16 10.18 15.55
N VAL A 391 -14.12 9.68 14.86
CA VAL A 391 -13.40 8.45 15.27
C VAL A 391 -12.64 8.68 16.58
N LEU A 392 -12.45 9.91 17.07
CA LEU A 392 -11.51 10.20 18.16
C LEU A 392 -12.04 11.14 19.31
N GLN A 393 -13.15 11.88 19.15
CA GLN A 393 -13.55 13.09 19.90
C GLN A 393 -14.63 12.85 20.95
N GLN A 394 -15.19 11.66 21.06
CA GLN A 394 -15.88 11.29 22.30
C GLN A 394 -15.40 9.93 22.80
N PRO A 395 -14.18 9.88 23.36
CA PRO A 395 -13.73 8.69 24.06
C PRO A 395 -14.50 8.59 25.36
N ARG A 396 -15.70 8.03 25.30
CA ARG A 396 -16.11 7.15 26.39
C ARG A 396 -15.00 6.10 26.44
N THR A 397 -14.41 5.89 27.61
CA THR A 397 -13.27 4.97 27.82
C THR A 397 -13.45 3.60 27.18
N ALA A 398 -14.70 3.16 26.96
CA ALA A 398 -15.06 1.97 26.19
C ALA A 398 -14.53 1.96 24.74
N PHE A 399 -14.53 3.09 24.03
CA PHE A 399 -14.25 3.18 22.59
C PHE A 399 -12.75 3.07 22.25
N VAL A 400 -11.88 3.51 23.17
CA VAL A 400 -10.41 3.44 22.98
C VAL A 400 -9.96 1.99 22.93
N ASN A 401 -10.54 1.13 23.77
CA ASN A 401 -10.21 -0.28 23.79
C ASN A 401 -10.59 -0.99 22.49
N GLU A 402 -11.69 -0.61 21.85
CA GLU A 402 -12.10 -1.14 20.56
C GLU A 402 -11.10 -0.74 19.46
N LEU A 403 -10.69 0.53 19.41
CA LEU A 403 -9.67 1.01 18.47
C LEU A 403 -8.31 0.34 18.66
N VAL A 404 -7.85 0.20 19.91
CA VAL A 404 -6.60 -0.51 20.23
C VAL A 404 -6.67 -1.96 19.75
N GLN A 405 -7.82 -2.62 19.93
CA GLN A 405 -8.02 -3.97 19.40
C GLN A 405 -8.01 -4.01 17.87
N VAL A 406 -8.61 -3.03 17.19
CA VAL A 406 -8.59 -2.95 15.72
C VAL A 406 -7.15 -2.78 15.22
N ILE A 407 -6.37 -1.86 15.79
CA ILE A 407 -4.96 -1.65 15.42
C ILE A 407 -4.16 -2.96 15.58
N ARG A 408 -4.29 -3.62 16.73
CA ARG A 408 -3.60 -4.89 17.02
C ARG A 408 -4.02 -6.00 16.05
N ARG A 409 -5.32 -6.16 15.80
CA ARG A 409 -5.85 -7.15 14.86
C ARG A 409 -5.33 -6.90 13.44
N GLN A 410 -5.47 -5.69 12.93
CA GLN A 410 -4.98 -5.32 11.59
C GLN A 410 -3.49 -5.60 11.44
N TYR A 411 -2.68 -5.22 12.43
CA TYR A 411 -1.26 -5.47 12.39
C TYR A 411 -0.91 -6.98 12.42
N LEU A 412 -1.57 -7.76 13.28
CA LEU A 412 -1.38 -9.22 13.34
C LEU A 412 -1.81 -9.92 12.05
N HIS A 413 -2.96 -9.56 11.48
CA HIS A 413 -3.52 -10.21 10.30
C HIS A 413 -2.85 -9.77 8.99
N THR A 414 -2.24 -8.59 8.93
CA THR A 414 -1.44 -8.14 7.77
C THR A 414 -0.01 -8.68 7.76
N ASN A 415 0.26 -9.80 8.46
CA ASN A 415 1.60 -10.37 8.62
C ASN A 415 2.62 -9.38 9.22
N LEU A 416 2.17 -8.50 10.12
CA LEU A 416 3.01 -7.52 10.82
C LEU A 416 3.62 -6.46 9.88
N HIS A 417 2.84 -6.01 8.89
CA HIS A 417 3.28 -5.00 7.93
C HIS A 417 3.31 -3.59 8.56
N SER A 418 4.47 -2.92 8.56
CA SER A 418 4.67 -1.61 9.22
C SER A 418 3.78 -0.51 8.66
N ASN A 419 3.40 -0.56 7.38
CA ASN A 419 2.53 0.44 6.72
C ASN A 419 1.19 0.64 7.46
N VAL A 420 0.62 -0.41 8.03
CA VAL A 420 -0.62 -0.29 8.82
C VAL A 420 -0.41 0.59 10.04
N LEU A 421 0.69 0.36 10.76
CA LEU A 421 1.07 1.15 11.93
C LEU A 421 1.40 2.59 11.54
N LEU A 422 2.05 2.80 10.39
CA LEU A 422 2.35 4.13 9.86
C LEU A 422 1.09 4.94 9.55
N VAL A 423 0.11 4.32 8.89
CA VAL A 423 -1.17 4.98 8.58
C VAL A 423 -1.89 5.38 9.87
N TRP A 424 -1.96 4.48 10.86
CA TRP A 424 -2.54 4.80 12.17
C TRP A 424 -1.76 5.90 12.91
N LEU A 425 -0.43 5.83 12.89
CA LEU A 425 0.43 6.85 13.51
C LEU A 425 0.16 8.23 12.91
N VAL A 426 0.06 8.33 11.57
CA VAL A 426 -0.21 9.61 10.87
C VAL A 426 -1.63 10.12 11.14
N VAL A 427 -2.63 9.23 11.18
CA VAL A 427 -4.01 9.59 11.53
C VAL A 427 -4.08 10.20 12.93
N VAL A 428 -3.44 9.57 13.91
CA VAL A 428 -3.45 10.04 15.31
C VAL A 428 -2.58 11.28 15.49
N MET A 429 -1.34 11.29 14.99
CA MET A 429 -0.42 12.43 15.14
C MET A 429 -0.91 13.69 14.45
N GLY A 430 -1.72 13.56 13.39
CA GLY A 430 -2.29 14.73 12.76
C GLY A 430 -3.34 15.45 13.63
N VAL A 431 -3.84 14.86 14.72
CA VAL A 431 -4.88 15.50 15.54
C VAL A 431 -4.26 16.72 16.24
N PRO A 432 -4.85 17.92 16.14
CA PRO A 432 -4.36 19.08 16.85
C PRO A 432 -4.29 18.79 18.35
N ASN A 433 -3.15 19.11 18.99
CA ASN A 433 -2.93 18.91 20.43
C ASN A 433 -3.14 17.45 20.90
N TRP A 434 -2.85 16.44 20.05
CA TRP A 434 -3.12 15.05 20.43
C TRP A 434 -2.35 14.62 21.69
N SER A 435 -1.16 15.19 21.91
CA SER A 435 -0.34 15.00 23.09
C SER A 435 -1.05 15.39 24.40
N ASP A 436 -1.99 16.34 24.34
CA ASP A 436 -2.65 16.85 25.54
C ASP A 436 -3.74 15.88 26.03
N ALA A 437 -4.34 15.11 25.11
CA ALA A 437 -5.41 14.18 25.43
C ALA A 437 -4.88 12.75 25.67
N PRO A 438 -5.16 12.14 26.84
CA PRO A 438 -4.64 10.81 27.20
C PRO A 438 -5.07 9.68 26.27
N VAL A 439 -6.23 9.85 25.64
CA VAL A 439 -6.80 8.87 24.71
C VAL A 439 -5.91 8.70 23.48
N TYR A 440 -5.40 9.80 22.92
CA TYR A 440 -4.56 9.73 21.73
C TYR A 440 -3.16 9.25 22.08
N ARG A 441 -2.66 9.63 23.25
CA ARG A 441 -1.41 9.09 23.79
C ARG A 441 -1.47 7.57 23.94
N GLN A 442 -2.58 7.04 24.45
CA GLN A 442 -2.80 5.59 24.53
C GLN A 442 -2.84 4.90 23.16
N LEU A 443 -3.41 5.55 22.13
CA LEU A 443 -3.41 5.01 20.77
C LEU A 443 -2.00 5.00 20.17
N VAL A 444 -1.24 6.08 20.31
CA VAL A 444 0.17 6.13 19.85
C VAL A 444 1.01 5.11 20.62
N ASP A 445 0.82 4.98 21.93
CA ASP A 445 1.48 3.98 22.76
C ASP A 445 1.18 2.56 22.26
N SER A 446 -0.07 2.27 21.88
CA SER A 446 -0.46 0.97 21.32
C SER A 446 0.15 0.69 19.95
N VAL A 447 0.33 1.72 19.11
CA VAL A 447 1.02 1.60 17.82
C VAL A 447 2.51 1.26 18.04
N ILE A 448 3.17 1.95 18.97
CA ILE A 448 4.58 1.70 19.31
C ILE A 448 4.75 0.34 19.99
N GLU A 449 3.83 -0.05 20.88
CA GLU A 449 3.76 -1.39 21.48
C GLU A 449 3.71 -2.46 20.39
N CYS A 450 2.82 -2.32 19.40
CA CYS A 450 2.70 -3.30 18.31
C CYS A 450 4.03 -3.49 17.58
N ALA A 451 4.71 -2.39 17.22
CA ALA A 451 6.01 -2.44 16.57
C ALA A 451 7.10 -3.06 17.45
N LEU A 452 7.20 -2.61 18.71
CA LEU A 452 8.25 -3.05 19.64
C LEU A 452 8.11 -4.53 20.03
N VAL A 453 6.89 -5.02 20.21
CA VAL A 453 6.60 -6.38 20.66
C VAL A 453 6.83 -7.43 19.56
N HIS A 454 6.45 -7.13 18.31
CA HIS A 454 6.39 -8.16 17.26
C HIS A 454 7.51 -8.07 16.21
N ARG A 455 7.93 -6.85 15.82
CA ARG A 455 8.94 -6.61 14.77
C ARG A 455 9.82 -5.39 15.12
N PRO A 456 10.58 -5.44 16.23
CA PRO A 456 11.39 -4.31 16.64
C PRO A 456 12.46 -3.93 15.61
N ASP A 457 12.98 -4.88 14.82
CA ASP A 457 14.08 -4.60 13.87
C ASP A 457 13.63 -3.86 12.60
N THR A 458 12.34 -3.97 12.23
CA THR A 458 11.81 -3.38 10.98
C THR A 458 10.75 -2.32 11.24
N ALA A 459 9.73 -2.64 12.05
CA ALA A 459 8.60 -1.73 12.26
C ALA A 459 8.98 -0.47 13.04
N MET A 460 9.92 -0.58 13.99
CA MET A 460 10.38 0.60 14.72
C MET A 460 11.23 1.53 13.86
N VAL A 461 12.03 1.00 12.93
CA VAL A 461 12.81 1.79 11.96
C VAL A 461 11.87 2.62 11.09
N ASP A 462 10.80 1.99 10.60
CA ASP A 462 9.78 2.65 9.79
C ASP A 462 9.03 3.75 10.56
N LEU A 463 8.72 3.52 11.85
CA LEU A 463 7.94 4.45 12.68
C LEU A 463 8.75 5.57 13.34
N GLU A 464 10.05 5.36 13.59
CA GLU A 464 10.89 6.30 14.34
C GLU A 464 11.01 7.64 13.60
N ALA A 465 11.34 7.62 12.31
CA ALA A 465 11.54 8.85 11.56
C ALA A 465 10.28 9.73 11.49
N PRO A 466 9.07 9.21 11.14
CA PRO A 466 7.84 9.99 11.19
C PRO A 466 7.52 10.53 12.60
N PHE A 467 7.75 9.72 13.63
CA PHE A 467 7.54 10.12 15.02
C PHE A 467 8.49 11.24 15.46
N ARG A 468 9.79 11.11 15.16
CA ARG A 468 10.82 12.12 15.46
C ARG A 468 10.54 13.44 14.77
N LEU A 469 10.17 13.41 13.50
CA LEU A 469 9.86 14.62 12.72
C LEU A 469 8.65 15.36 13.30
N TYR A 470 7.63 14.61 13.73
CA TYR A 470 6.49 15.19 14.43
C TYR A 470 6.87 15.80 15.78
N LEU A 471 7.70 15.08 16.56
CA LEU A 471 8.22 15.55 17.84
C LEU A 471 8.97 16.89 17.68
N ASP A 472 9.82 16.99 16.63
CA ASP A 472 10.54 18.22 16.29
C ASP A 472 9.60 19.37 15.92
N HIS A 473 8.56 19.08 15.12
CA HIS A 473 7.55 20.07 14.75
C HIS A 473 6.78 20.60 15.97
N MET A 474 6.36 19.73 16.88
CA MET A 474 5.69 20.13 18.12
C MET A 474 6.58 21.01 18.98
N CYS A 475 7.86 20.65 19.16
CA CYS A 475 8.81 21.48 19.91
C CYS A 475 9.01 22.87 19.28
N ALA A 476 8.89 22.99 17.95
CA ALA A 476 9.05 24.26 17.24
C ALA A 476 7.78 25.12 17.24
N VAL A 477 6.59 24.53 17.07
CA VAL A 477 5.31 25.25 16.93
C VAL A 477 4.68 25.58 18.27
N PHE A 478 4.79 24.66 19.23
CA PHE A 478 4.26 24.83 20.57
C PHE A 478 5.43 24.81 21.56
N PRO A 479 6.15 25.93 21.74
CA PRO A 479 7.09 26.09 22.84
C PRO A 479 6.27 26.19 24.13
N THR A 480 5.69 25.07 24.55
CA THR A 480 5.10 24.94 25.87
C THR A 480 6.21 25.13 26.91
N SER A 481 5.83 25.44 28.14
CA SER A 481 6.75 25.57 29.28
C SER A 481 7.51 24.28 29.64
N SER A 482 7.46 23.24 28.80
CA SER A 482 8.28 22.04 28.84
C SER A 482 8.53 21.54 27.41
N LEU A 483 9.69 21.85 26.82
CA LEU A 483 10.20 21.30 25.54
C LEU A 483 10.54 19.79 25.61
N SER A 484 9.89 19.08 26.53
CA SER A 484 10.20 17.72 26.96
C SER A 484 8.87 17.03 27.20
N PHE A 485 8.62 15.95 26.48
CA PHE A 485 7.51 15.03 26.69
C PHE A 485 7.63 14.26 28.02
N VAL A 486 8.65 14.55 28.82
CA VAL A 486 8.79 14.06 30.20
C VAL A 486 8.81 15.27 31.15
N PRO A 487 7.85 15.41 32.09
CA PRO A 487 7.73 16.57 32.95
C PRO A 487 8.87 16.58 33.96
N THR A 488 9.33 17.77 34.34
CA THR A 488 10.15 17.94 35.53
C THR A 488 9.28 17.72 36.76
N CYS A 489 9.56 16.69 37.56
CA CYS A 489 8.79 16.42 38.77
C CYS A 489 8.94 17.57 39.78
N VAL A 490 7.81 18.11 40.22
CA VAL A 490 7.75 18.95 41.42
C VAL A 490 7.83 18.01 42.64
N PRO A 491 8.60 18.35 43.70
CA PRO A 491 8.66 17.54 44.91
C PRO A 491 7.26 17.25 45.47
N PRO A 492 7.01 16.06 46.02
CA PRO A 492 5.68 15.69 46.52
C PRO A 492 5.37 16.47 47.80
N SER A 493 4.75 17.65 47.68
CA SER A 493 3.98 18.23 48.76
C SER A 493 2.57 17.67 48.70
N THR A 494 2.30 16.68 49.56
CA THR A 494 0.95 16.28 50.04
C THR A 494 -0.16 16.17 48.99
N SER A 495 -0.15 15.12 48.15
CA SER A 495 -1.37 14.57 47.53
C SER A 495 -1.09 13.18 46.95
N SER A 496 -1.97 12.21 47.24
CA SER A 496 -1.81 10.77 47.02
C SER A 496 -2.16 10.28 45.60
N TYR A 497 -1.97 11.08 44.56
CA TYR A 497 -2.36 10.69 43.19
C TYR A 497 -1.23 10.98 42.20
N VAL A 498 -0.75 9.92 41.55
CA VAL A 498 0.36 9.95 40.60
C VAL A 498 -0.16 10.57 39.29
N ALA A 499 0.39 11.71 38.91
CA ALA A 499 0.20 12.23 37.56
C ALA A 499 0.99 11.34 36.58
N SER A 500 0.41 11.02 35.42
CA SER A 500 1.09 10.40 34.27
C SER A 500 2.46 11.06 34.10
N VAL A 501 3.49 10.22 34.12
CA VAL A 501 4.89 10.61 34.29
C VAL A 501 5.49 11.12 32.97
N VAL A 502 4.74 11.05 31.87
CA VAL A 502 5.14 11.55 30.54
C VAL A 502 4.35 12.84 30.24
N PHE A 503 3.04 12.86 30.46
CA PHE A 503 2.25 14.07 30.22
C PHE A 503 1.39 14.40 31.43
N ARG A 504 1.40 15.67 31.86
CA ARG A 504 0.56 16.18 32.97
C ARG A 504 -0.88 15.65 32.87
N GLY A 505 -1.28 14.73 33.74
CA GLY A 505 -2.63 14.16 33.76
C GLY A 505 -2.80 13.08 34.82
N HIS A 506 -4.02 12.78 35.28
CA HIS A 506 -4.27 11.80 36.35
C HIS A 506 -4.55 10.41 35.73
N HIS A 507 -3.55 9.52 35.65
CA HIS A 507 -3.69 8.18 35.04
C HIS A 507 -2.91 7.10 35.81
N PRO A 508 -3.29 5.82 35.69
CA PRO A 508 -2.57 4.71 36.33
C PRO A 508 -1.12 4.60 35.83
N PRO A 509 -0.20 4.07 36.66
CA PRO A 509 1.26 4.20 36.50
C PRO A 509 1.89 3.43 35.31
N ASN A 510 1.13 2.64 34.54
CA ASN A 510 1.66 1.77 33.47
C ASN A 510 1.12 2.14 32.07
N VAL A 511 0.56 3.34 31.90
CA VAL A 511 -0.02 3.80 30.62
C VAL A 511 0.99 4.70 29.93
N GLU A 512 1.23 4.52 28.63
CA GLU A 512 2.12 5.35 27.78
C GLU A 512 3.64 5.10 27.91
N LEU A 513 4.05 3.93 28.40
CA LEU A 513 5.48 3.63 28.61
C LEU A 513 6.24 3.39 27.29
N TYR A 514 5.61 2.82 26.27
CA TYR A 514 6.23 2.64 24.95
C TYR A 514 6.45 3.98 24.27
N LEU A 515 5.43 4.85 24.30
CA LEU A 515 5.52 6.23 23.84
C LEU A 515 6.59 7.02 24.61
N GLY A 516 6.61 6.90 25.93
CA GLY A 516 7.60 7.58 26.79
C GLY A 516 9.03 7.14 26.48
N PHE A 517 9.27 5.85 26.27
CA PHE A 517 10.60 5.33 25.93
C PHE A 517 11.11 5.83 24.58
N LEU A 518 10.28 5.76 23.52
CA LEU A 518 10.68 6.27 22.20
C LEU A 518 10.91 7.78 22.23
N SER A 519 10.07 8.53 22.94
CA SER A 519 10.23 9.98 23.13
C SER A 519 11.57 10.30 23.81
N LEU A 520 11.91 9.58 24.88
CA LEU A 520 13.17 9.75 25.61
C LEU A 520 14.40 9.45 24.74
N LEU A 521 14.35 8.42 23.90
CA LEU A 521 15.44 8.10 22.97
C LEU A 521 15.71 9.25 21.99
N VAL A 522 14.65 9.78 21.37
CA VAL A 522 14.76 10.91 20.43
C VAL A 522 15.26 12.16 21.15
N GLU A 523 14.76 12.44 22.36
CA GLU A 523 15.17 13.60 23.15
C GLU A 523 16.63 13.50 23.65
N VAL A 524 17.08 12.32 24.08
CA VAL A 524 18.49 12.09 24.47
C VAL A 524 19.42 12.34 23.29
N ARG A 525 19.02 11.94 22.07
CA ARG A 525 19.82 12.19 20.87
C ARG A 525 19.95 13.69 20.54
N LYS A 526 18.96 14.52 20.90
CA LYS A 526 19.07 16.00 20.78
C LYS A 526 20.07 16.61 21.75
N GLU A 527 20.20 16.05 22.95
CA GLU A 527 21.18 16.50 23.96
C GLU A 527 22.62 16.01 23.66
N LYS A 528 22.85 15.29 22.56
CA LYS A 528 24.16 14.68 22.26
C LYS A 528 25.33 15.67 22.26
N GLU A 529 25.29 16.72 21.44
CA GLU A 529 26.39 17.69 21.36
C GLU A 529 26.56 18.45 22.67
N LEU A 530 25.45 18.73 23.36
CA LEU A 530 25.44 19.33 24.68
C LEU A 530 26.16 18.43 25.72
N PHE A 531 25.88 17.12 25.72
CA PHE A 531 26.59 16.16 26.58
C PHE A 531 28.09 16.11 26.24
N LYS A 532 28.47 16.12 24.96
CA LYS A 532 29.87 16.16 24.53
C LYS A 532 30.59 17.41 25.05
N ALA A 533 29.96 18.59 24.92
CA ALA A 533 30.50 19.85 25.42
C ALA A 533 30.63 19.85 26.97
N LEU A 534 29.60 19.38 27.68
CA LEU A 534 29.63 19.23 29.13
C LEU A 534 30.74 18.27 29.59
N GLY A 535 30.94 17.16 28.86
CA GLY A 535 32.03 16.22 29.09
C GLY A 535 33.41 16.86 28.94
N HIS A 536 33.63 17.64 27.87
CA HIS A 536 34.88 18.38 27.71
C HIS A 536 35.12 19.40 28.84
N ILE A 537 34.09 20.11 29.30
CA ILE A 537 34.22 21.06 30.42
C ILE A 537 34.61 20.34 31.72
N VAL A 538 33.95 19.21 32.01
CA VAL A 538 34.20 18.40 33.20
C VAL A 538 35.60 17.76 33.16
N LEU A 539 36.04 17.26 32.00
CA LEU A 539 37.31 16.53 31.84
C LEU A 539 38.55 17.44 31.65
N LYS A 540 38.47 18.48 30.80
CA LYS A 540 39.62 19.37 30.45
C LYS A 540 40.21 20.10 31.66
N SER A 541 39.42 20.25 32.71
CA SER A 541 39.67 21.22 33.76
C SER A 541 40.20 20.60 35.06
N LYS A 542 40.23 19.26 35.19
CA LYS A 542 40.35 18.55 36.48
C LYS A 542 39.42 19.16 37.56
N LEU A 543 38.35 19.84 37.15
CA LEU A 543 37.53 20.54 38.10
C LEU A 543 36.62 19.50 38.78
N LYS A 544 36.59 19.54 40.11
CA LYS A 544 35.55 18.84 40.88
C LYS A 544 34.19 19.30 40.38
N VAL A 545 33.21 18.41 40.30
CA VAL A 545 31.81 18.67 39.86
C VAL A 545 31.20 19.95 40.44
N LYS A 546 31.61 20.35 41.66
CA LYS A 546 31.25 21.62 42.32
C LYS A 546 31.56 22.87 41.48
N SER A 547 32.52 22.80 40.58
CA SER A 547 32.89 23.89 39.67
C SER A 547 31.82 24.16 38.61
N LEU A 548 31.18 23.14 38.07
CA LEU A 548 30.13 23.25 37.07
C LEU A 548 28.94 23.99 37.68
N ASP A 549 28.64 23.66 38.93
CA ASP A 549 27.63 24.36 39.71
C ASP A 549 28.02 25.83 39.99
N THR A 550 29.30 26.12 40.22
CA THR A 550 29.77 27.52 40.35
C THR A 550 29.76 28.28 39.02
N LEU A 551 30.03 27.64 37.89
CA LEU A 551 29.95 28.25 36.56
C LEU A 551 28.50 28.60 36.22
N ARG A 552 27.57 27.69 36.56
CA ARG A 552 26.13 27.93 36.50
C ARG A 552 25.72 29.10 37.39
N ALA A 553 26.05 29.06 38.68
CA ALA A 553 25.67 30.10 39.64
C ALA A 553 26.23 31.49 39.29
N LYS A 554 27.36 31.56 38.59
CA LYS A 554 27.96 32.79 38.08
C LYS A 554 27.45 33.22 36.70
N GLY A 555 26.53 32.47 36.08
CA GLY A 555 26.00 32.74 34.75
C GLY A 555 27.01 32.57 33.61
N ARG A 556 28.14 31.89 33.84
CA ARG A 556 29.24 31.73 32.86
C ARG A 556 29.20 30.41 32.09
N LEU A 557 28.32 29.49 32.47
CA LEU A 557 28.21 28.16 31.85
C LEU A 557 27.86 28.25 30.36
N ALA A 558 26.95 29.13 29.97
CA ALA A 558 26.58 29.33 28.57
C ALA A 558 27.79 29.76 27.72
N THR A 559 28.65 30.63 28.24
CA THR A 559 29.86 31.08 27.54
C THR A 559 30.84 29.93 27.31
N GLU A 560 31.04 29.06 28.30
CA GLU A 560 31.89 27.87 28.15
C GLU A 560 31.30 26.88 27.14
N LEU A 561 29.99 26.66 27.16
CA LEU A 561 29.30 25.81 26.17
C LEU A 561 29.49 26.34 24.74
N TYR A 562 29.40 27.65 24.55
CA TYR A 562 29.64 28.29 23.25
C TYR A 562 31.08 28.06 22.74
N VAL A 563 32.09 28.09 23.64
CA VAL A 563 33.49 27.80 23.27
C VAL A 563 33.66 26.37 22.73
N PHE A 564 32.81 25.44 23.15
CA PHE A 564 32.79 24.05 22.67
C PHE A 564 31.80 23.82 21.51
N GLY A 565 31.32 24.89 20.86
CA GLY A 565 30.51 24.80 19.64
C GLY A 565 29.01 24.65 19.85
N ILE A 566 28.50 24.90 21.06
CA ILE A 566 27.05 24.90 21.35
C ILE A 566 26.46 26.27 21.00
N ASP A 567 25.45 26.29 20.14
CA ASP A 567 24.72 27.52 19.85
C ASP A 567 23.78 27.88 21.00
N THR A 568 24.24 28.77 21.87
CA THR A 568 23.47 29.22 23.02
C THR A 568 22.29 30.15 22.67
N SER A 569 22.19 30.61 21.42
CA SER A 569 21.07 31.43 20.97
C SER A 569 19.81 30.59 20.68
N GLN A 570 19.98 29.28 20.44
CA GLN A 570 18.89 28.35 20.09
C GLN A 570 18.85 27.14 21.05
N PRO A 571 18.45 27.33 22.33
CA PRO A 571 18.45 26.25 23.33
C PRO A 571 17.48 25.10 22.97
N THR A 572 16.46 25.38 22.16
CA THR A 572 15.46 24.43 21.67
C THR A 572 16.05 23.33 20.79
N LEU A 573 17.17 23.59 20.09
CA LEU A 573 17.89 22.58 19.29
C LEU A 573 18.34 21.39 20.14
N TYR A 574 18.64 21.66 21.42
CA TYR A 574 19.11 20.67 22.38
C TYR A 574 17.98 20.17 23.30
N GLY A 575 16.72 20.53 23.05
CA GLY A 575 15.58 20.13 23.90
C GLY A 575 15.47 20.89 25.23
N HIS A 576 16.04 22.09 25.32
CA HIS A 576 16.04 22.93 26.51
C HIS A 576 15.38 24.30 26.29
N LEU A 577 14.77 24.86 27.34
CA LEU A 577 14.21 26.22 27.32
C LEU A 577 15.31 27.28 27.47
N ASP A 578 16.36 26.94 28.22
CA ASP A 578 17.54 27.75 28.43
C ASP A 578 18.75 26.83 28.65
N LEU A 579 19.94 27.29 28.24
CA LEU A 579 21.23 26.62 28.51
C LEU A 579 21.97 27.27 29.68
N GLN A 580 21.27 28.08 30.49
CA GLN A 580 21.79 28.57 31.77
C GLN A 580 21.52 27.57 32.90
N PHE A 581 20.65 26.59 32.66
CA PHE A 581 20.31 25.48 33.55
C PHE A 581 19.91 25.95 34.95
N HIS A 582 18.88 26.78 35.08
CA HIS A 582 18.32 27.19 36.38
C HIS A 582 18.18 26.01 37.37
N SER A 583 17.87 24.83 36.85
CA SER A 583 17.92 23.55 37.55
C SER A 583 18.56 22.46 36.69
N TRP A 584 19.46 21.67 37.29
CA TRP A 584 20.06 20.48 36.67
C TRP A 584 19.02 19.37 36.37
N HIS A 585 17.85 19.41 37.01
CA HIS A 585 16.74 18.47 36.75
C HIS A 585 16.17 18.53 35.33
N THR A 586 16.59 19.52 34.53
CA THR A 586 16.17 19.68 33.14
C THR A 586 16.88 18.74 32.18
N LEU A 587 18.09 18.26 32.52
CA LEU A 587 18.88 17.30 31.73
C LEU A 587 18.20 15.92 31.69
N LYS A 588 18.28 15.20 30.55
CA LYS A 588 17.67 13.86 30.45
C LYS A 588 18.20 12.87 31.48
N LEU A 589 19.48 12.95 31.88
CA LEU A 589 20.04 12.08 32.94
C LEU A 589 19.20 12.10 34.22
N PHE A 590 18.83 13.29 34.70
CA PHE A 590 18.04 13.44 35.93
C PHE A 590 16.54 13.18 35.72
N LYS A 591 16.02 13.42 34.51
CA LYS A 591 14.64 13.09 34.14
C LYS A 591 14.42 11.57 34.11
N VAL A 592 15.28 10.83 33.41
CA VAL A 592 15.23 9.36 33.36
C VAL A 592 15.45 8.78 34.77
N ALA A 593 16.39 9.32 35.56
CA ALA A 593 16.57 8.89 36.94
C ALA A 593 15.31 9.07 37.80
N SER A 594 14.63 10.21 37.66
CA SER A 594 13.39 10.50 38.38
C SER A 594 12.25 9.60 37.92
N PHE A 595 12.17 9.33 36.61
CA PHE A 595 11.21 8.42 36.00
C PHE A 595 11.30 7.02 36.62
N VAL A 596 12.50 6.46 36.62
CA VAL A 596 12.78 5.11 37.11
C VAL A 596 12.57 4.97 38.63
N LEU A 597 12.74 6.06 39.39
CA LEU A 597 12.48 6.08 40.84
C LEU A 597 10.99 6.13 41.20
N GLN A 598 10.13 6.66 40.33
CA GLN A 598 8.70 6.84 40.60
C GLN A 598 7.85 5.59 40.33
N HIS A 599 8.25 4.75 39.38
CA HIS A 599 7.49 3.56 39.00
C HIS A 599 7.59 2.49 40.09
N ARG A 600 6.46 2.13 40.70
CA ARG A 600 6.39 1.21 41.85
C ARG A 600 6.28 -0.28 41.47
N GLU A 601 5.71 -0.61 40.32
CA GLU A 601 5.37 -1.99 39.94
C GLU A 601 6.22 -2.44 38.75
N SER A 602 7.05 -3.47 38.95
CA SER A 602 8.07 -3.96 38.02
C SER A 602 7.53 -4.96 36.99
N SER A 603 6.30 -4.77 36.52
CA SER A 603 5.65 -5.72 35.60
C SER A 603 5.69 -5.28 34.14
N HIS A 604 6.08 -4.05 33.83
CA HIS A 604 6.08 -3.56 32.46
C HIS A 604 7.40 -3.87 31.73
N PRO A 605 7.39 -4.40 30.48
CA PRO A 605 8.60 -4.78 29.77
C PRO A 605 9.56 -3.62 29.51
N VAL A 606 9.04 -2.40 29.32
CA VAL A 606 9.84 -1.19 29.03
C VAL A 606 10.65 -0.68 30.22
N ASP A 607 10.29 -1.06 31.47
CA ASP A 607 11.00 -0.58 32.67
C ASP A 607 12.50 -0.91 32.65
N LEU A 608 12.83 -2.12 32.19
CA LEU A 608 14.22 -2.56 32.04
C LEU A 608 14.98 -1.71 31.02
N LEU A 609 14.33 -1.34 29.92
CA LEU A 609 14.92 -0.50 28.87
C LEU A 609 15.16 0.94 29.36
N LEU A 610 14.31 1.44 30.25
CA LEU A 610 14.49 2.75 30.88
C LEU A 610 15.66 2.76 31.87
N TRP A 611 15.83 1.68 32.64
CA TRP A 611 17.05 1.47 33.44
C TRP A 611 18.30 1.41 32.57
N GLN A 612 18.22 0.70 31.44
CA GLN A 612 19.31 0.62 30.47
C GLN A 612 19.67 2.02 29.92
N LEU A 613 18.67 2.82 29.55
CA LEU A 613 18.83 4.19 29.07
C LEU A 613 19.46 5.10 30.13
N PHE A 614 19.05 4.98 31.40
CA PHE A 614 19.68 5.71 32.50
C PHE A 614 21.17 5.38 32.60
N PHE A 615 21.55 4.10 32.56
CA PHE A 615 22.95 3.72 32.66
C PHE A 615 23.76 4.12 31.41
N ALA A 616 23.14 4.16 30.22
CA ALA A 616 23.78 4.72 29.03
C ALA A 616 24.17 6.20 29.23
N LEU A 617 23.32 7.00 29.88
CA LEU A 617 23.63 8.39 30.24
C LEU A 617 24.63 8.48 31.41
N TYR A 618 24.58 7.56 32.38
CA TYR A 618 25.53 7.47 33.49
C TYR A 618 26.96 7.18 33.01
N PHE A 619 27.10 6.35 31.97
CA PHE A 619 28.39 6.04 31.34
C PHE A 619 28.70 6.92 30.13
N ALA A 620 28.03 8.08 29.99
CA ALA A 620 28.36 9.06 28.95
C ALA A 620 29.87 9.37 28.98
N SER A 621 30.49 9.37 27.81
CA SER A 621 31.93 9.47 27.64
C SER A 621 32.30 10.46 26.53
N VAL A 622 33.53 10.97 26.59
CA VAL A 622 34.15 11.76 25.52
C VAL A 622 35.52 11.15 25.26
N GLY A 623 35.75 10.66 24.04
CA GLY A 623 36.89 9.79 23.76
C GLY A 623 36.83 8.51 24.59
N SER A 624 37.92 8.18 25.30
CA SER A 624 38.01 7.02 26.20
C SER A 624 37.47 7.27 27.61
N ASP A 625 37.19 8.52 27.98
CA ASP A 625 36.97 8.91 29.37
C ASP A 625 35.48 9.09 29.67
N CYS A 626 34.97 8.31 30.63
CA CYS A 626 33.59 8.44 31.12
C CYS A 626 33.46 9.63 32.07
N PHE A 627 32.37 10.38 31.96
CA PHE A 627 32.09 11.55 32.81
C PHE A 627 30.64 11.61 33.34
N GLY A 628 29.69 10.85 32.77
CA GLY A 628 28.27 10.93 33.17
C GLY A 628 28.03 10.68 34.67
N PHE A 629 28.79 9.78 35.28
CA PHE A 629 28.72 9.48 36.72
C PHE A 629 29.09 10.68 37.61
N LEU A 630 29.98 11.56 37.13
CA LEU A 630 30.35 12.80 37.79
C LEU A 630 29.18 13.79 37.76
N MET A 631 28.42 13.83 36.66
CA MET A 631 27.25 14.69 36.57
C MET A 631 26.19 14.32 37.61
N LEU A 632 26.01 13.04 37.92
CA LEU A 632 25.08 12.58 38.96
C LEU A 632 25.41 13.15 40.36
N GLU A 633 26.67 13.55 40.61
CA GLU A 633 27.09 14.15 41.89
C GLU A 633 26.55 15.56 42.13
N LEU A 634 26.03 16.23 41.09
CA LEU A 634 25.28 17.48 41.23
C LEU A 634 24.02 17.29 42.09
N HIS A 635 23.52 16.06 42.24
CA HIS A 635 22.40 15.74 43.11
C HIS A 635 22.65 14.43 43.92
N PRO A 636 23.37 14.50 45.06
CA PRO A 636 23.91 13.32 45.75
C PRO A 636 22.84 12.38 46.32
N HIS A 637 21.62 12.87 46.58
CA HIS A 637 20.51 12.05 47.07
C HIS A 637 19.98 11.07 46.00
N THR A 638 20.14 11.39 44.71
CA THR A 638 19.62 10.57 43.60
C THR A 638 20.32 9.21 43.52
N ARG A 639 21.66 9.18 43.71
CA ARG A 639 22.45 7.94 43.66
C ARG A 639 21.98 6.93 44.71
N LYS A 640 21.78 7.37 45.96
CA LYS A 640 21.29 6.50 47.06
C LYS A 640 19.87 5.99 46.81
N ALA A 641 19.00 6.83 46.26
CA ALA A 641 17.64 6.43 45.92
C ALA A 641 17.64 5.33 44.83
N LEU A 642 18.47 5.49 43.79
CA LEU A 642 18.60 4.51 42.70
C LEU A 642 19.16 3.17 43.21
N GLN A 643 20.21 3.20 44.03
CA GLN A 643 20.75 1.98 44.68
C GLN A 643 19.67 1.25 45.49
N THR A 644 18.94 1.99 46.33
CA THR A 644 17.86 1.43 47.15
C THR A 644 16.78 0.77 46.28
N LYS A 645 16.45 1.39 45.14
CA LYS A 645 15.47 0.88 44.19
C LYS A 645 15.97 -0.38 43.46
N CYS A 646 17.22 -0.40 42.98
CA CYS A 646 17.83 -1.59 42.38
C CYS A 646 17.79 -2.79 43.35
N ARG A 647 18.14 -2.56 44.63
CA ARG A 647 18.09 -3.59 45.67
C ARG A 647 16.68 -4.13 45.87
N GLN A 648 15.68 -3.24 45.93
CA GLN A 648 14.27 -3.63 46.05
C GLN A 648 13.81 -4.48 44.86
N LEU A 649 14.18 -4.10 43.63
CA LEU A 649 13.83 -4.84 42.42
C LEU A 649 14.53 -6.20 42.36
N SER A 650 15.83 -6.25 42.68
CA SER A 650 16.60 -7.50 42.75
C SER A 650 15.98 -8.50 43.73
N ASN A 651 15.61 -8.03 44.94
CA ASN A 651 14.93 -8.85 45.94
C ASN A 651 13.53 -9.30 45.47
N ALA A 652 12.79 -8.43 44.79
CA ALA A 652 11.45 -8.74 44.28
C ALA A 652 11.49 -9.86 43.21
N TYR A 653 12.40 -9.76 42.23
CA TYR A 653 12.56 -10.82 41.22
C TYR A 653 13.13 -12.12 41.80
N SER A 654 14.02 -12.04 42.79
CA SER A 654 14.52 -13.21 43.52
C SER A 654 13.42 -13.95 44.30
N ALA A 655 12.34 -13.26 44.67
CA ALA A 655 11.20 -13.82 45.37
C ALA A 655 10.11 -14.41 44.44
N GLN A 656 10.20 -14.22 43.12
CA GLN A 656 9.20 -14.73 42.18
C GLN A 656 9.34 -16.25 41.98
N ILE A 657 8.22 -16.97 42.07
CA ILE A 657 8.18 -18.44 42.00
C ILE A 657 7.99 -18.95 40.55
N GLY A 658 7.46 -18.10 39.65
CA GLY A 658 7.23 -18.41 38.23
C GLY A 658 8.40 -18.07 37.30
N ASN A 659 8.57 -18.83 36.22
CA ASN A 659 9.58 -18.67 35.15
C ASN A 659 11.02 -18.35 35.65
N ARG A 660 11.51 -19.17 36.59
CA ARG A 660 12.76 -18.94 37.37
C ARG A 660 13.97 -18.49 36.53
N SER A 661 14.18 -19.05 35.34
CA SER A 661 15.31 -18.69 34.47
C SER A 661 15.43 -17.20 34.17
N LYS A 662 14.31 -16.53 33.82
CA LYS A 662 14.32 -15.10 33.47
C LYS A 662 14.32 -14.22 34.71
N ALA A 663 13.55 -14.59 35.73
CA ALA A 663 13.50 -13.87 37.00
C ALA A 663 14.89 -13.84 37.68
N ASP A 664 15.62 -14.95 37.65
CA ASP A 664 16.99 -15.03 38.16
C ASP A 664 17.97 -14.14 37.38
N GLU A 665 17.77 -14.01 36.06
CA GLU A 665 18.59 -13.15 35.21
C GLU A 665 18.32 -11.66 35.46
N LEU A 666 17.05 -11.26 35.61
CA LEU A 666 16.66 -9.91 36.00
C LEU A 666 17.17 -9.55 37.40
N ALA A 667 17.06 -10.48 38.37
CA ALA A 667 17.62 -10.28 39.71
C ALA A 667 19.13 -10.03 39.67
N ARG A 668 19.89 -10.82 38.89
CA ARG A 668 21.33 -10.59 38.67
C ARG A 668 21.62 -9.25 37.99
N THR A 669 20.79 -8.85 37.04
CA THR A 669 20.92 -7.58 36.30
C THR A 669 20.75 -6.38 37.24
N TYR A 670 19.69 -6.35 38.05
CA TYR A 670 19.47 -5.29 39.03
C TYR A 670 20.50 -5.28 40.16
N ALA A 671 21.01 -6.44 40.58
CA ALA A 671 22.13 -6.52 41.51
C ALA A 671 23.42 -5.94 40.90
N ALA A 672 23.72 -6.24 39.63
CA ALA A 672 24.85 -5.64 38.93
C ALA A 672 24.73 -4.11 38.84
N MET A 673 23.56 -3.60 38.48
CA MET A 673 23.27 -2.15 38.46
C MET A 673 23.48 -1.48 39.82
N GLU A 674 23.12 -2.15 40.92
CA GLU A 674 23.42 -1.67 42.26
C GLU A 674 24.94 -1.52 42.46
N THR A 675 25.71 -2.55 42.12
CA THR A 675 27.18 -2.54 42.25
C THR A 675 27.85 -1.47 41.39
N TRP A 676 27.32 -1.18 40.19
CA TRP A 676 27.81 -0.11 39.33
C TRP A 676 27.67 1.29 39.97
N LEU A 677 26.69 1.46 40.85
CA LEU A 677 26.45 2.72 41.58
C LEU A 677 27.22 2.80 42.91
N GLU A 678 27.76 1.70 43.44
CA GLU A 678 28.41 1.64 44.77
C GLU A 678 29.74 2.40 44.81
N HIS A 679 30.59 2.23 43.79
CA HIS A 679 31.92 2.81 43.77
C HIS A 679 31.96 4.18 43.09
N PRO A 680 32.51 5.22 43.74
CA PRO A 680 32.58 6.58 43.18
C PRO A 680 33.61 6.71 42.03
N ASP A 681 34.64 5.88 42.00
CA ASP A 681 35.75 5.98 41.04
C ASP A 681 35.53 5.09 39.80
N VAL A 682 34.46 5.39 39.06
CA VAL A 682 34.00 4.62 37.88
C VAL A 682 35.09 4.42 36.82
N SER A 683 35.91 5.45 36.57
CA SER A 683 37.00 5.40 35.60
C SER A 683 38.05 4.33 35.91
N THR A 684 38.36 4.12 37.19
CA THR A 684 39.43 3.19 37.61
C THR A 684 39.10 1.73 37.30
N TRP A 685 37.87 1.32 37.58
CA TRP A 685 37.45 -0.07 37.37
C TRP A 685 36.99 -0.33 35.94
N LEU A 686 36.53 0.69 35.21
CA LEU A 686 36.22 0.56 33.78
C LEU A 686 37.46 0.24 32.91
N HIS A 687 38.65 0.74 33.28
CA HIS A 687 39.89 0.39 32.58
C HIS A 687 40.24 -1.11 32.68
N GLN A 688 39.63 -1.85 33.62
CA GLN A 688 39.85 -3.27 33.84
C GLN A 688 38.59 -4.10 33.55
N ILE A 689 37.77 -3.67 32.57
CA ILE A 689 36.45 -4.27 32.31
C ILE A 689 36.46 -5.79 32.11
N ASP A 690 37.52 -6.35 31.51
CA ASP A 690 37.66 -7.78 31.25
C ASP A 690 38.05 -8.60 32.50
N HIS A 691 38.46 -7.93 33.58
CA HIS A 691 38.90 -8.54 34.83
C HIS A 691 37.96 -8.27 36.01
N LEU A 692 36.78 -7.68 35.75
CA LEU A 692 35.80 -7.38 36.80
C LEU A 692 35.18 -8.66 37.40
N PRO A 693 34.83 -8.64 38.70
CA PRO A 693 34.13 -9.75 39.34
C PRO A 693 32.79 -10.10 38.67
N ARG A 694 32.35 -11.36 38.81
CA ARG A 694 31.10 -11.86 38.19
C ARG A 694 29.84 -11.07 38.57
N HIS A 695 29.79 -10.44 39.76
CA HIS A 695 28.64 -9.64 40.19
C HIS A 695 28.46 -8.33 39.39
N TYR A 696 29.47 -7.88 38.63
CA TYR A 696 29.35 -6.73 37.73
C TYR A 696 28.61 -7.03 36.43
N ASN A 697 28.34 -8.30 36.11
CA ASN A 697 27.76 -8.74 34.84
C ASN A 697 28.36 -8.04 33.61
N THR A 698 29.63 -8.37 33.32
CA THR A 698 30.44 -7.68 32.30
C THR A 698 29.85 -7.71 30.89
N ALA A 699 29.04 -8.72 30.54
CA ALA A 699 28.36 -8.79 29.25
C ALA A 699 27.31 -7.69 29.08
N GLN A 700 26.45 -7.50 30.09
CA GLN A 700 25.43 -6.45 30.11
C GLN A 700 26.06 -5.06 30.22
N LEU A 701 27.14 -4.92 30.99
CA LEU A 701 27.89 -3.66 31.08
C LEU A 701 28.46 -3.25 29.70
N LYS A 702 29.05 -4.19 28.94
CA LYS A 702 29.56 -3.91 27.57
C LYS A 702 28.44 -3.46 26.62
N GLN A 703 27.25 -4.05 26.71
CA GLN A 703 26.09 -3.62 25.93
C GLN A 703 25.64 -2.21 26.28
N VAL A 704 25.59 -1.84 27.57
CA VAL A 704 25.27 -0.47 28.01
C VAL A 704 26.30 0.55 27.53
N LEU A 705 27.59 0.19 27.55
CA LEU A 705 28.66 1.04 27.01
C LEU A 705 28.53 1.22 25.49
N GLY A 706 28.19 0.16 24.76
CA GLY A 706 27.86 0.22 23.34
C GLY A 706 26.64 1.10 23.05
N LEU A 707 25.58 0.99 23.85
CA LEU A 707 24.40 1.86 23.77
C LEU A 707 24.74 3.32 24.05
N SER A 708 25.55 3.60 25.07
CA SER A 708 26.04 4.94 25.40
C SER A 708 26.84 5.53 24.22
N HIS A 709 27.69 4.71 23.60
CA HIS A 709 28.44 5.10 22.42
C HIS A 709 27.51 5.42 21.24
N ALA A 710 26.57 4.53 20.90
CA ALA A 710 25.62 4.76 19.81
C ALA A 710 24.76 6.03 20.03
N LEU A 711 24.27 6.26 21.26
CA LEU A 711 23.42 7.40 21.59
C LEU A 711 24.17 8.75 21.63
N LEU A 712 25.39 8.78 22.17
CA LEU A 712 26.07 10.02 22.54
C LEU A 712 27.39 10.28 21.78
N HIS A 713 27.97 9.28 21.11
CA HIS A 713 29.14 9.47 20.23
C HIS A 713 28.72 9.50 18.77
N THR A 714 29.41 10.31 17.97
CA THR A 714 29.47 10.18 16.50
C THR A 714 30.91 10.32 16.08
N ALA A 715 31.27 9.66 14.96
CA ALA A 715 32.49 9.93 14.24
C ALA A 715 32.63 11.43 13.91
N ASP A 716 33.87 11.91 13.75
CA ASP A 716 34.18 13.29 13.33
C ASP A 716 33.82 13.55 11.84
N THR A 717 33.32 12.52 11.15
CA THR A 717 32.82 12.59 9.77
C THR A 717 31.30 12.73 9.77
N ILE A 718 30.80 13.69 8.99
CA ILE A 718 29.37 13.87 8.75
C ILE A 718 28.86 12.63 8.00
N ASP A 719 28.20 11.69 8.69
CA ASP A 719 27.56 10.55 8.06
C ASP A 719 26.36 11.04 7.23
N MET A 720 26.45 10.85 5.91
CA MET A 720 25.36 11.03 4.95
C MET A 720 24.50 9.74 4.83
N THR A 721 24.59 8.83 5.80
CA THR A 721 23.85 7.56 5.79
C THR A 721 22.48 7.74 6.43
N SER A 722 21.46 7.18 5.79
CA SER A 722 20.04 7.22 6.15
C SER A 722 19.67 6.32 7.35
N THR A 723 20.61 6.02 8.26
CA THR A 723 20.35 5.10 9.38
C THR A 723 19.55 5.80 10.47
N THR A 724 18.50 5.14 10.96
CA THR A 724 17.67 5.70 12.05
C THR A 724 18.35 5.48 13.40
N ILE A 725 17.98 6.25 14.44
CA ILE A 725 18.57 6.08 15.78
C ILE A 725 18.36 4.65 16.28
N TRP A 726 17.20 4.08 15.96
CA TRP A 726 16.81 2.73 16.30
C TRP A 726 17.76 1.67 15.74
N GLU A 727 18.16 1.78 14.47
CA GLU A 727 19.10 0.85 13.85
C GLU A 727 20.47 0.84 14.55
N ASP A 728 20.92 2.02 15.01
CA ASP A 728 22.20 2.17 15.73
C ASP A 728 22.15 1.55 17.14
N ILE A 729 21.01 1.64 17.82
CA ILE A 729 20.87 1.23 19.22
C ILE A 729 20.30 -0.17 19.42
N ALA A 730 19.48 -0.67 18.49
CA ALA A 730 18.77 -1.94 18.63
C ALA A 730 19.68 -3.14 18.98
N PRO A 731 20.89 -3.28 18.39
CA PRO A 731 21.81 -4.37 18.76
C PRO A 731 22.25 -4.37 20.23
N PHE A 732 22.17 -3.22 20.89
CA PHE A 732 22.59 -3.05 22.29
C PHE A 732 21.43 -3.15 23.28
N LEU A 733 20.17 -3.06 22.84
CA LEU A 733 19.00 -3.05 23.73
C LEU A 733 18.70 -4.44 24.31
N TRP A 734 18.28 -4.47 25.57
CA TRP A 734 17.91 -5.70 26.28
C TRP A 734 16.50 -6.21 25.95
N LEU A 735 16.04 -6.06 24.71
CA LEU A 735 14.73 -6.54 24.24
C LEU A 735 14.46 -8.03 24.55
N PRO A 736 15.45 -8.96 24.47
CA PRO A 736 15.22 -10.38 24.80
C PRO A 736 14.91 -10.64 26.29
N LEU A 737 15.30 -9.73 27.19
CA LEU A 737 15.07 -9.83 28.63
C LEU A 737 13.72 -9.23 29.05
N CYS A 738 13.06 -8.49 28.16
CA CYS A 738 11.73 -7.95 28.37
C CYS A 738 10.65 -9.05 28.19
N ASP A 739 9.70 -9.13 29.11
CA ASP A 739 8.55 -10.04 28.99
C ASP A 739 7.38 -9.37 28.25
N PHE A 740 7.39 -9.46 26.91
CA PHE A 740 6.30 -8.98 26.06
C PHE A 740 5.11 -9.96 25.92
N ALA A 741 4.98 -10.95 26.80
CA ALA A 741 3.92 -11.95 26.72
C ALA A 741 2.54 -11.32 27.00
N TYR A 742 1.63 -11.39 26.03
CA TYR A 742 0.27 -10.86 26.12
C TYR A 742 -0.47 -11.38 27.37
N THR A 743 -0.78 -10.49 28.31
CA THR A 743 -1.90 -10.70 29.22
C THR A 743 -3.17 -10.23 28.51
N THR A 744 -4.01 -11.17 28.10
CA THR A 744 -5.40 -10.87 27.76
C THR A 744 -6.00 -10.11 28.95
N PRO A 745 -6.60 -8.91 28.76
CA PRO A 745 -7.27 -8.24 29.85
C PRO A 745 -8.35 -9.19 30.37
N ALA A 746 -8.29 -9.49 31.66
CA ALA A 746 -9.27 -10.32 32.33
C ALA A 746 -10.66 -9.68 32.15
N THR A 747 -11.41 -10.18 31.18
CA THR A 747 -12.84 -9.92 31.07
C THR A 747 -13.46 -10.31 32.41
N ALA A 748 -14.21 -9.38 33.00
CA ALA A 748 -14.85 -9.48 34.30
C ALA A 748 -15.23 -10.93 34.67
N ALA A 749 -14.66 -11.43 35.77
CA ALA A 749 -15.05 -12.69 36.35
C ALA A 749 -16.57 -12.70 36.57
N PRO A 750 -17.33 -13.63 35.96
CA PRO A 750 -18.69 -13.89 36.37
C PRO A 750 -18.61 -14.52 37.76
N LEU A 751 -19.16 -13.85 38.76
CA LEU A 751 -19.49 -14.45 40.05
C LEU A 751 -20.39 -15.67 39.79
N SER A 752 -19.80 -16.86 39.77
CA SER A 752 -20.53 -18.11 39.86
C SER A 752 -19.66 -19.13 40.58
N SER A 753 -20.02 -19.38 41.83
CA SER A 753 -19.53 -20.46 42.66
C SER A 753 -20.04 -21.80 42.09
N SER A 754 -19.16 -22.58 41.50
CA SER A 754 -19.34 -24.03 41.44
C SER A 754 -17.97 -24.71 41.42
N SER A 755 -17.68 -25.38 42.52
CA SER A 755 -16.57 -26.30 42.69
C SER A 755 -16.79 -27.52 41.79
N ASP A 756 -16.04 -27.62 40.69
CA ASP A 756 -15.59 -28.88 40.10
C ASP A 756 -14.42 -28.63 39.11
N PRO A 757 -13.37 -29.46 39.09
CA PRO A 757 -12.23 -29.30 38.18
C PRO A 757 -12.55 -29.85 36.77
N PRO A 758 -12.26 -29.10 35.68
CA PRO A 758 -12.39 -29.63 34.32
C PRO A 758 -11.19 -30.51 33.92
N PRO A 759 -11.33 -31.38 32.90
CA PRO A 759 -10.35 -32.40 32.54
C PRO A 759 -9.10 -31.81 31.86
N LEU A 760 -7.96 -32.47 32.10
CA LEU A 760 -6.66 -32.21 31.45
C LEU A 760 -6.77 -32.29 29.92
N THR A 761 -6.57 -31.17 29.24
CA THR A 761 -6.29 -31.12 27.80
C THR A 761 -4.79 -31.38 27.54
N PRO A 762 -4.43 -32.08 26.45
CA PRO A 762 -3.04 -32.41 26.14
C PRO A 762 -2.26 -31.15 25.73
N PRO A 763 -0.92 -31.13 25.94
CA PRO A 763 -0.10 -29.97 25.61
C PRO A 763 -0.10 -29.71 24.10
N PRO A 764 -0.05 -28.43 23.67
CA PRO A 764 0.11 -28.08 22.27
C PRO A 764 1.48 -28.57 21.75
N PRO A 765 1.59 -28.93 20.45
CA PRO A 765 2.85 -29.37 19.87
C PRO A 765 3.91 -28.25 19.94
N PRO A 766 5.20 -28.60 20.06
CA PRO A 766 6.28 -27.62 20.17
C PRO A 766 6.36 -26.78 18.90
N SER A 767 6.00 -25.50 19.01
CA SER A 767 6.28 -24.48 18.01
C SER A 767 7.80 -24.34 17.85
N LEU A 768 8.33 -24.88 16.74
CA LEU A 768 9.68 -24.63 16.25
C LEU A 768 9.86 -23.13 16.09
N ARG A 769 10.60 -22.49 17.01
CA ARG A 769 11.11 -21.14 16.82
C ARG A 769 12.13 -21.20 15.67
N PRO A 770 11.96 -20.45 14.57
CA PRO A 770 13.08 -20.21 13.67
C PRO A 770 14.17 -19.48 14.48
N SER A 771 15.40 -19.98 14.45
CA SER A 771 16.55 -19.22 14.91
C SER A 771 16.62 -17.89 14.15
N PRO A 772 17.07 -16.79 14.79
CA PRO A 772 17.23 -15.51 14.12
C PRO A 772 18.25 -15.67 13.00
N LEU A 773 17.76 -15.71 11.75
CA LEU A 773 18.60 -15.54 10.58
C LEU A 773 19.15 -14.11 10.61
N PRO A 774 20.46 -13.89 10.40
CA PRO A 774 21.00 -12.56 10.23
C PRO A 774 20.53 -12.04 8.87
N PHE A 775 19.39 -11.35 8.85
CA PHE A 775 18.94 -10.61 7.66
C PHE A 775 19.18 -9.13 7.89
N HIS A 776 20.14 -8.59 7.14
CA HIS A 776 20.21 -7.16 6.87
C HIS A 776 18.88 -6.69 6.31
N ALA A 777 18.40 -5.53 6.78
CA ALA A 777 17.29 -4.81 6.20
C ALA A 777 17.41 -4.78 4.66
N PRO A 778 16.30 -4.80 3.90
CA PRO A 778 16.37 -4.47 2.50
C PRO A 778 16.80 -3.01 2.38
N LYS A 779 18.12 -2.77 2.39
CA LYS A 779 18.71 -1.65 1.70
C LYS A 779 18.05 -1.65 0.33
N TYR A 780 17.41 -0.55 -0.03
CA TYR A 780 17.05 -0.31 -1.42
C TYR A 780 18.36 -0.30 -2.22
N VAL A 781 18.83 -1.47 -2.63
CA VAL A 781 19.68 -1.59 -3.80
C VAL A 781 18.75 -1.19 -4.92
N ARG A 782 18.97 0.01 -5.47
CA ARG A 782 18.31 0.41 -6.71
C ARG A 782 18.54 -0.75 -7.70
N PHE A 783 17.46 -1.38 -8.15
CA PHE A 783 17.53 -2.35 -9.25
C PHE A 783 17.99 -1.64 -10.53
N SER A 784 17.80 -0.32 -10.58
CA SER A 784 18.40 0.58 -11.56
C SER A 784 19.89 0.75 -11.24
N PRO A 785 20.80 0.40 -12.17
CA PRO A 785 22.22 0.73 -12.03
C PRO A 785 22.37 2.24 -11.80
N VAL A 786 23.47 2.70 -11.23
CA VAL A 786 23.79 4.14 -11.21
C VAL A 786 25.02 4.31 -12.07
N VAL A 787 24.80 4.64 -13.34
CA VAL A 787 25.89 4.97 -14.26
C VAL A 787 26.13 6.48 -14.20
N SER A 788 27.34 6.87 -13.85
CA SER A 788 27.83 8.26 -13.93
C SER A 788 28.72 8.45 -15.15
N ILE A 789 28.96 9.69 -15.55
CA ILE A 789 29.89 10.02 -16.64
C ILE A 789 31.28 9.40 -16.39
N ASP A 790 31.74 9.40 -15.15
CA ASP A 790 33.05 8.85 -14.74
C ASP A 790 33.12 7.32 -14.80
N THR A 791 31.99 6.62 -14.61
CA THR A 791 31.92 5.15 -14.59
C THR A 791 31.50 4.54 -15.92
N MET A 792 30.93 5.34 -16.83
CA MET A 792 30.41 4.89 -18.13
C MET A 792 31.41 4.10 -18.98
N GLN A 793 32.70 4.47 -18.94
CA GLN A 793 33.75 3.78 -19.69
C GLN A 793 34.11 2.39 -19.13
N SER A 794 33.75 2.13 -17.87
CA SER A 794 34.03 0.86 -17.17
C SER A 794 32.88 -0.14 -17.23
N VAL A 795 31.71 0.26 -17.75
CA VAL A 795 30.54 -0.61 -17.85
C VAL A 795 30.64 -1.49 -19.09
N GLU A 796 30.77 -2.80 -18.88
CA GLU A 796 30.83 -3.79 -19.95
C GLU A 796 29.47 -4.52 -20.10
N LEU A 797 28.90 -4.45 -21.30
CA LEU A 797 27.70 -5.21 -21.66
C LEU A 797 28.09 -6.67 -21.92
N ARG A 798 27.53 -7.61 -21.14
CA ARG A 798 27.68 -9.05 -21.43
C ARG A 798 26.54 -9.53 -22.29
N THR A 799 26.83 -10.19 -23.39
CA THR A 799 25.83 -10.59 -24.37
C THR A 799 25.29 -12.00 -24.14
N GLU A 800 26.00 -12.86 -23.41
CA GLU A 800 25.60 -14.26 -23.19
C GLU A 800 24.21 -14.40 -22.51
N PRO A 801 23.89 -13.64 -21.44
CA PRO A 801 22.63 -13.83 -20.70
C PRO A 801 21.38 -13.61 -21.55
N PHE A 802 21.46 -12.66 -22.49
CA PHE A 802 20.39 -12.36 -23.42
C PHE A 802 20.15 -13.51 -24.40
N HIS A 803 21.22 -14.14 -24.90
CA HIS A 803 21.11 -15.29 -25.78
C HIS A 803 20.55 -16.50 -25.03
N ASP A 804 21.08 -16.78 -23.84
CA ASP A 804 20.63 -17.89 -22.99
C ASP A 804 19.14 -17.79 -22.63
N ARG A 805 18.66 -16.57 -22.32
CA ARG A 805 17.25 -16.37 -22.02
C ARG A 805 16.37 -16.48 -23.25
N ALA A 806 16.83 -15.96 -24.38
CA ALA A 806 16.13 -16.08 -25.66
C ALA A 806 16.00 -17.54 -26.11
N THR A 807 17.02 -18.39 -25.91
CA THR A 807 16.94 -19.82 -26.20
C THR A 807 15.94 -20.52 -25.29
N VAL A 808 15.94 -20.23 -23.98
CA VAL A 808 14.96 -20.80 -23.04
C VAL A 808 13.53 -20.42 -23.42
N TYR A 809 13.31 -19.17 -23.82
CA TYR A 809 12.00 -18.72 -24.28
C TYR A 809 11.58 -19.42 -25.58
N ALA A 810 12.48 -19.53 -26.55
CA ALA A 810 12.21 -20.21 -27.82
C ALA A 810 11.86 -21.70 -27.64
N ASP A 811 12.57 -22.40 -26.76
CA ASP A 811 12.30 -23.81 -26.44
C ASP A 811 10.94 -23.99 -25.76
N ALA A 812 10.58 -23.08 -24.84
CA ALA A 812 9.27 -23.09 -24.18
C ALA A 812 8.14 -22.84 -25.18
N VAL A 813 8.27 -21.86 -26.06
CA VAL A 813 7.28 -21.56 -27.11
C VAL A 813 7.14 -22.72 -28.09
N ALA A 814 8.25 -23.34 -28.51
CA ALA A 814 8.22 -24.51 -29.38
C ALA A 814 7.48 -25.68 -28.71
N THR A 815 7.75 -25.92 -27.43
CA THR A 815 7.07 -26.98 -26.66
C THR A 815 5.58 -26.68 -26.49
N LEU A 816 5.21 -25.43 -26.19
CA LEU A 816 3.81 -25.03 -26.09
C LEU A 816 3.06 -25.18 -27.41
N ALA A 817 3.68 -24.81 -28.54
CA ALA A 817 3.09 -25.00 -29.86
C ALA A 817 2.85 -26.49 -30.15
N THR A 818 3.77 -27.38 -29.78
CA THR A 818 3.53 -28.83 -29.91
C THR A 818 2.40 -29.32 -29.02
N LEU A 819 2.33 -28.88 -27.75
CA LEU A 819 1.25 -29.25 -26.84
C LEU A 819 -0.11 -28.71 -27.31
N GLU A 820 -0.15 -27.52 -27.90
CA GLU A 820 -1.37 -26.93 -28.47
C GLU A 820 -1.90 -27.80 -29.61
N THR A 821 -1.02 -28.23 -30.53
CA THR A 821 -1.43 -29.14 -31.62
C THR A 821 -1.97 -30.46 -31.09
N GLU A 822 -1.29 -31.08 -30.11
CA GLU A 822 -1.75 -32.33 -29.51
C GLU A 822 -3.05 -32.17 -28.71
N PHE A 823 -3.22 -31.05 -28.00
CA PHE A 823 -4.43 -30.72 -27.27
C PHE A 823 -5.64 -30.60 -28.21
N LEU A 824 -5.48 -29.88 -29.32
CA LEU A 824 -6.55 -29.71 -30.32
C LEU A 824 -6.98 -31.07 -30.91
N ASP A 825 -6.04 -31.97 -31.17
CA ASP A 825 -6.35 -33.33 -31.66
C ASP A 825 -7.14 -34.17 -30.64
N HIS A 826 -6.83 -34.05 -29.36
CA HIS A 826 -7.56 -34.78 -28.30
C HIS A 826 -8.93 -34.18 -28.03
N LEU A 827 -9.03 -32.84 -28.04
CA LEU A 827 -10.27 -32.09 -27.89
C LEU A 827 -11.27 -32.44 -29.00
N ASN A 828 -10.79 -32.57 -30.24
CA ASN A 828 -11.62 -32.92 -31.40
C ASN A 828 -12.33 -34.27 -31.30
N GLY A 829 -11.90 -35.19 -30.43
CA GLY A 829 -12.58 -36.47 -30.20
C GLY A 829 -13.04 -36.71 -28.76
N LEU A 830 -13.16 -35.65 -27.95
CA LEU A 830 -13.59 -35.70 -26.57
C LEU A 830 -15.04 -36.18 -26.41
N TYR A 831 -15.93 -35.72 -27.30
CA TYR A 831 -17.32 -36.13 -27.33
C TYR A 831 -17.51 -37.20 -28.39
N GLN A 832 -17.93 -38.39 -27.98
CA GLN A 832 -18.19 -39.52 -28.88
C GLN A 832 -19.67 -39.94 -28.79
N PRO A 833 -20.32 -40.20 -29.93
CA PRO A 833 -21.70 -40.67 -29.94
C PRO A 833 -21.76 -42.14 -29.49
N LYS A 834 -22.50 -42.41 -28.42
CA LYS A 834 -22.73 -43.75 -27.88
C LYS A 834 -24.20 -44.13 -27.99
N HIS A 835 -24.46 -45.22 -28.69
CA HIS A 835 -25.81 -45.77 -28.81
C HIS A 835 -26.20 -46.46 -27.50
N ARG A 836 -27.31 -46.01 -26.89
CA ARG A 836 -27.88 -46.61 -25.68
C ARG A 836 -29.25 -47.18 -25.93
N VAL A 837 -29.47 -48.30 -25.25
CA VAL A 837 -30.70 -49.06 -25.29
C VAL A 837 -31.13 -49.27 -23.84
N VAL A 838 -32.26 -48.67 -23.46
CA VAL A 838 -32.78 -48.66 -22.10
C VAL A 838 -34.13 -49.37 -22.06
N HIS A 839 -34.19 -50.46 -21.30
CA HIS A 839 -35.42 -51.16 -20.99
C HIS A 839 -35.90 -50.73 -19.60
N THR A 840 -37.04 -50.05 -19.52
CA THR A 840 -37.65 -49.66 -18.24
C THR A 840 -39.08 -50.14 -18.15
N SER A 841 -39.55 -50.48 -16.95
CA SER A 841 -40.94 -50.92 -16.74
C SER A 841 -41.68 -49.94 -15.84
N ARG A 842 -42.84 -49.45 -16.28
CA ARG A 842 -43.71 -48.56 -15.48
C ARG A 842 -45.01 -49.29 -15.11
N PRO A 843 -45.32 -49.50 -13.82
CA PRO A 843 -46.65 -49.97 -13.42
C PRO A 843 -47.69 -48.86 -13.67
N CYS A 844 -48.91 -49.22 -14.04
CA CYS A 844 -50.02 -48.25 -14.12
C CYS A 844 -50.68 -48.10 -12.75
N ASP A 845 -51.14 -46.90 -12.41
CA ASP A 845 -51.76 -46.64 -11.09
C ASP A 845 -53.17 -47.23 -10.93
N GLY A 846 -53.71 -47.86 -11.98
CA GLY A 846 -55.06 -48.43 -11.98
C GLY A 846 -56.17 -47.37 -11.83
N THR A 847 -57.39 -47.70 -12.26
CA THR A 847 -58.57 -46.88 -11.97
C THR A 847 -59.29 -47.47 -10.78
N SER A 848 -59.24 -46.78 -9.64
CA SER A 848 -59.97 -46.88 -8.35
C SER A 848 -60.38 -48.24 -7.75
N HIS A 849 -60.47 -49.36 -8.46
CA HIS A 849 -60.89 -50.66 -7.92
C HIS A 849 -60.23 -51.93 -8.50
N GLU A 850 -59.17 -51.86 -9.35
CA GLU A 850 -58.36 -53.06 -9.70
C GLU A 850 -56.84 -52.76 -9.70
N PRO A 851 -55.99 -53.64 -9.12
CA PRO A 851 -54.53 -53.48 -9.17
C PRO A 851 -53.93 -53.85 -10.54
N CYS A 852 -52.81 -53.22 -10.89
CA CYS A 852 -52.09 -53.39 -12.16
C CYS A 852 -51.71 -54.86 -12.45
N LYS A 853 -52.18 -55.41 -13.58
CA LYS A 853 -51.93 -56.81 -13.98
C LYS A 853 -50.50 -57.08 -14.50
N ARG A 854 -49.86 -56.11 -15.16
CA ARG A 854 -48.45 -56.19 -15.60
C ARG A 854 -47.90 -54.79 -15.91
N PRO A 855 -46.72 -54.40 -15.44
CA PRO A 855 -46.13 -53.10 -15.77
C PRO A 855 -45.76 -53.03 -17.27
N ALA A 856 -45.97 -51.86 -17.88
CA ALA A 856 -45.65 -51.61 -19.28
C ALA A 856 -44.13 -51.56 -19.46
N ALA A 857 -43.59 -52.37 -20.37
CA ALA A 857 -42.17 -52.38 -20.70
C ALA A 857 -41.90 -51.37 -21.83
N LEU A 858 -41.10 -50.36 -21.54
CA LEU A 858 -40.66 -49.30 -22.42
C LEU A 858 -39.25 -49.62 -22.92
N HIS A 859 -39.09 -49.62 -24.24
CA HIS A 859 -37.82 -49.79 -24.93
C HIS A 859 -37.40 -48.45 -25.53
N LEU A 860 -36.30 -47.88 -25.05
CA LEU A 860 -35.81 -46.57 -25.46
C LEU A 860 -34.43 -46.75 -26.09
N GLU A 861 -34.34 -46.48 -27.39
CA GLU A 861 -33.08 -46.44 -28.13
C GLU A 861 -32.75 -45.00 -28.49
N TYR A 862 -31.59 -44.51 -28.06
CA TYR A 862 -31.14 -43.17 -28.37
C TYR A 862 -29.61 -43.10 -28.39
N THR A 863 -29.08 -42.18 -29.19
CA THR A 863 -27.65 -41.87 -29.20
C THR A 863 -27.39 -40.71 -28.25
N GLU A 864 -26.63 -40.96 -27.19
CA GLU A 864 -26.12 -39.91 -26.32
C GLU A 864 -24.67 -39.60 -26.65
N TRP A 865 -24.29 -38.33 -26.57
CA TRP A 865 -22.88 -37.96 -26.64
C TRP A 865 -22.26 -38.17 -25.26
N THR A 866 -21.29 -39.07 -25.18
CA THR A 866 -20.55 -39.34 -23.96
C THR A 866 -19.14 -38.80 -24.08
N VAL A 867 -18.60 -38.34 -22.96
CA VAL A 867 -17.22 -37.89 -22.86
C VAL A 867 -16.30 -39.11 -22.73
N ASP A 868 -15.23 -39.15 -23.53
CA ASP A 868 -14.19 -40.18 -23.46
C ASP A 868 -13.26 -39.90 -22.27
N ALA A 869 -13.29 -40.77 -21.25
CA ALA A 869 -12.56 -40.58 -20.00
C ALA A 869 -11.04 -40.56 -20.19
N ASP A 870 -10.51 -41.37 -21.13
CA ASP A 870 -9.06 -41.44 -21.39
C ASP A 870 -8.56 -40.12 -22.00
N ARG A 871 -9.41 -39.45 -22.79
CA ARG A 871 -9.10 -38.14 -23.39
C ARG A 871 -9.26 -37.00 -22.38
N VAL A 872 -10.21 -37.08 -21.45
CA VAL A 872 -10.30 -36.13 -20.33
C VAL A 872 -9.03 -36.17 -19.50
N GLU A 873 -8.56 -37.36 -19.13
CA GLU A 873 -7.32 -37.50 -18.37
C GLU A 873 -6.11 -36.93 -19.15
N ARG A 874 -6.06 -37.15 -20.47
CA ARG A 874 -5.01 -36.60 -21.32
C ARG A 874 -5.06 -35.07 -21.44
N ILE A 875 -6.27 -34.50 -21.52
CA ILE A 875 -6.49 -33.05 -21.50
C ILE A 875 -6.07 -32.46 -20.15
N ASP A 876 -6.40 -33.11 -19.04
CA ASP A 876 -5.94 -32.71 -17.71
C ASP A 876 -4.41 -32.79 -17.60
N GLN A 877 -3.77 -33.81 -18.21
CA GLN A 877 -2.31 -33.91 -18.31
C GLN A 877 -1.70 -32.78 -19.14
N PHE A 878 -2.34 -32.36 -20.24
CA PHE A 878 -1.89 -31.20 -21.03
C PHE A 878 -1.96 -29.91 -20.21
N HIS A 879 -3.02 -29.70 -19.42
CA HIS A 879 -3.11 -28.56 -18.49
C HIS A 879 -1.98 -28.55 -17.46
N ILE A 880 -1.60 -29.73 -16.94
CA ILE A 880 -0.47 -29.86 -16.00
C ILE A 880 0.87 -29.60 -16.70
N GLN A 881 1.06 -30.09 -17.93
CA GLN A 881 2.29 -29.90 -18.70
C GLN A 881 2.44 -28.45 -19.18
N SER A 882 1.36 -27.79 -19.60
CA SER A 882 1.36 -26.37 -19.96
C SER A 882 1.62 -25.50 -18.74
N ALA A 883 1.05 -25.81 -17.59
CA ALA A 883 1.30 -25.09 -16.34
C ALA A 883 2.78 -25.17 -15.88
N LYS A 884 3.52 -26.23 -16.25
CA LYS A 884 4.97 -26.35 -16.00
C LYS A 884 5.83 -25.54 -16.98
N LEU A 885 5.27 -25.18 -18.13
CA LEU A 885 5.94 -24.37 -19.16
C LEU A 885 5.58 -22.88 -19.04
N ASP A 886 4.53 -22.55 -18.30
CA ASP A 886 4.30 -21.20 -17.84
C ASP A 886 5.43 -20.79 -16.89
N LEU A 887 6.37 -20.03 -17.43
CA LEU A 887 7.53 -19.48 -16.70
C LEU A 887 7.12 -18.56 -15.52
N TRP A 888 5.82 -18.35 -15.30
CA TRP A 888 5.24 -17.39 -14.36
C TRP A 888 4.20 -17.99 -13.40
N THR A 889 3.77 -19.26 -13.55
CA THR A 889 2.65 -19.81 -12.74
C THR A 889 3.06 -20.67 -11.56
N ASP A 890 4.28 -21.18 -11.51
CA ASP A 890 4.81 -21.80 -10.28
C ASP A 890 5.36 -20.72 -9.35
N ILE A 891 4.45 -19.90 -8.77
CA ILE A 891 4.68 -19.39 -7.43
C ILE A 891 4.42 -20.61 -6.54
N PRO A 892 5.44 -21.28 -5.99
CA PRO A 892 5.16 -22.34 -5.06
C PRO A 892 4.45 -21.68 -3.87
N THR A 893 3.27 -22.16 -3.52
CA THR A 893 2.82 -22.10 -2.13
C THR A 893 3.81 -22.92 -1.31
N LEU A 894 5.00 -22.36 -1.06
CA LEU A 894 6.09 -22.98 -0.31
C LEU A 894 5.66 -23.01 1.15
N GLN A 895 5.09 -24.15 1.53
CA GLN A 895 5.11 -24.62 2.90
C GLN A 895 6.57 -24.66 3.35
N SER A 896 6.91 -23.80 4.32
CA SER A 896 7.98 -23.99 5.31
C SER A 896 9.23 -24.76 4.85
N VAL A 897 10.16 -24.09 4.18
CA VAL A 897 11.59 -24.45 4.25
C VAL A 897 12.37 -23.18 4.54
N GLY A 898 13.12 -23.20 5.65
CA GLY A 898 13.91 -22.08 6.11
C GLY A 898 15.16 -21.84 5.26
N MET A 899 15.68 -20.62 5.44
CA MET A 899 17.01 -20.12 5.05
C MET A 899 17.13 -19.46 3.67
N MET A 900 17.70 -18.26 3.70
CA MET A 900 18.35 -17.50 2.62
C MET A 900 17.87 -17.79 1.20
N VAL A 901 16.92 -16.99 0.75
CA VAL A 901 16.49 -16.96 -0.64
C VAL A 901 16.64 -15.52 -1.12
N GLU A 902 17.59 -15.27 -2.01
CA GLU A 902 17.82 -13.97 -2.66
C GLU A 902 16.53 -13.47 -3.35
N ARG A 903 16.34 -12.14 -3.43
CA ARG A 903 15.16 -11.45 -3.99
C ARG A 903 14.75 -11.94 -5.40
N SER A 904 15.67 -12.53 -6.15
CA SER A 904 15.43 -13.26 -7.41
C SER A 904 14.25 -14.21 -7.27
N THR A 905 14.25 -15.01 -6.22
CA THR A 905 13.30 -16.10 -6.00
C THR A 905 11.92 -15.64 -5.48
N SER A 906 11.81 -14.43 -4.89
CA SER A 906 10.52 -13.87 -4.45
C SER A 906 9.66 -13.31 -5.59
N LEU A 907 10.29 -12.95 -6.71
CA LEU A 907 9.61 -12.52 -7.93
C LEU A 907 9.45 -13.68 -8.94
N GLY A 908 9.84 -14.91 -8.56
CA GLY A 908 9.94 -16.04 -9.47
C GLY A 908 11.00 -15.86 -10.57
N LEU A 909 11.90 -14.87 -10.44
CA LEU A 909 12.93 -14.56 -11.43
C LEU A 909 14.12 -15.48 -11.23
N THR A 910 14.54 -16.17 -12.29
CA THR A 910 15.78 -16.93 -12.27
C THR A 910 17.00 -16.00 -12.14
N PRO A 911 18.18 -16.49 -11.71
CA PRO A 911 19.41 -15.69 -11.73
C PRO A 911 19.70 -15.08 -13.12
N LEU A 912 19.32 -15.81 -14.17
CA LEU A 912 19.40 -15.36 -15.55
C LEU A 912 18.45 -14.18 -15.83
N ASP A 913 17.21 -14.24 -15.34
CA ASP A 913 16.24 -13.14 -15.46
C ASP A 913 16.71 -11.87 -14.76
N VAL A 914 17.27 -11.99 -13.56
CA VAL A 914 17.82 -10.86 -12.82
C VAL A 914 18.97 -10.21 -13.59
N GLN A 915 19.85 -11.02 -14.18
CA GLN A 915 20.97 -10.53 -14.96
C GLN A 915 20.51 -9.82 -16.25
N VAL A 916 19.52 -10.38 -16.95
CA VAL A 916 18.92 -9.77 -18.15
C VAL A 916 18.23 -8.44 -17.80
N CYS A 917 17.38 -8.41 -16.76
CA CYS A 917 16.71 -7.19 -16.32
C CYS A 917 17.69 -6.09 -15.90
N TYR A 918 18.76 -6.45 -15.17
CA TYR A 918 19.80 -5.50 -14.79
C TYR A 918 20.47 -4.88 -16.02
N GLN A 919 20.85 -5.70 -17.01
CA GLN A 919 21.52 -5.21 -18.21
C GLN A 919 20.61 -4.39 -19.13
N ILE A 920 19.31 -4.69 -19.19
CA ILE A 920 18.30 -3.86 -19.87
C ILE A 920 18.30 -2.44 -19.27
N LEU A 921 18.28 -2.33 -17.95
CA LEU A 921 18.29 -1.04 -17.26
C LEU A 921 19.63 -0.30 -17.44
N VAL A 922 20.75 -1.03 -17.54
CA VAL A 922 22.07 -0.44 -17.90
C VAL A 922 22.03 0.17 -19.29
N ILE A 923 21.49 -0.54 -20.29
CA ILE A 923 21.38 -0.06 -21.67
C ILE A 923 20.58 1.25 -21.71
N ASP A 924 19.41 1.29 -21.06
CA ASP A 924 18.54 2.46 -21.04
C ASP A 924 19.23 3.70 -20.45
N GLN A 925 19.96 3.53 -19.34
CA GLN A 925 20.69 4.63 -18.73
C GLN A 925 21.86 5.13 -19.58
N ILE A 926 22.63 4.21 -20.17
CA ILE A 926 23.78 4.57 -21.00
C ILE A 926 23.33 5.30 -22.26
N VAL A 927 22.27 4.81 -22.92
CA VAL A 927 21.70 5.48 -24.10
C VAL A 927 21.17 6.87 -23.73
N ALA A 928 20.51 7.01 -22.57
CA ALA A 928 20.04 8.30 -22.09
C ALA A 928 21.19 9.30 -21.82
N LEU A 929 22.31 8.84 -21.25
CA LEU A 929 23.49 9.68 -20.99
C LEU A 929 24.23 10.07 -22.27
N LEU A 930 24.49 9.11 -23.16
CA LEU A 930 25.21 9.35 -24.41
C LEU A 930 24.48 10.39 -25.28
N THR A 931 23.15 10.32 -25.32
CA THR A 931 22.34 11.22 -26.15
C THR A 931 22.14 12.63 -25.58
N GLN A 932 22.53 12.89 -24.31
CA GLN A 932 22.47 14.23 -23.72
C GLN A 932 23.56 15.17 -24.24
N SER A 933 24.74 14.64 -24.58
CA SER A 933 25.88 15.42 -25.09
C SER A 933 26.59 14.69 -26.23
N PRO A 934 25.99 14.66 -27.44
CA PRO A 934 26.47 13.84 -28.55
C PRO A 934 27.90 14.18 -28.99
N ASP A 935 28.26 15.46 -29.05
CA ASP A 935 29.59 15.92 -29.48
C ASP A 935 30.72 15.40 -28.58
N GLN A 936 30.45 15.20 -27.29
CA GLN A 936 31.42 14.73 -26.31
C GLN A 936 31.60 13.20 -26.36
N PHE A 937 30.57 12.48 -26.79
CA PHE A 937 30.51 11.02 -26.68
C PHE A 937 30.42 10.29 -28.02
N GLN A 938 30.69 10.96 -29.15
CA GLN A 938 30.60 10.39 -30.50
C GLN A 938 31.21 8.99 -30.62
N SER A 939 32.48 8.83 -30.23
CA SER A 939 33.19 7.55 -30.36
C SER A 939 32.60 6.44 -29.48
N VAL A 940 32.09 6.79 -28.30
CA VAL A 940 31.48 5.85 -27.35
C VAL A 940 30.07 5.48 -27.81
N GLY A 941 29.31 6.45 -28.32
CA GLY A 941 27.98 6.26 -28.92
C GLY A 941 28.00 5.28 -30.09
N VAL A 942 28.94 5.46 -31.02
CA VAL A 942 29.14 4.55 -32.16
C VAL A 942 29.52 3.13 -31.70
N GLN A 943 30.39 2.99 -30.70
CA GLN A 943 30.76 1.67 -30.15
C GLN A 943 29.56 0.95 -29.52
N TRP A 944 28.73 1.67 -28.78
CA TRP A 944 27.51 1.11 -28.19
C TRP A 944 26.47 0.76 -29.26
N PHE A 945 26.33 1.58 -30.30
CA PHE A 945 25.49 1.27 -31.46
C PHE A 945 25.88 -0.08 -32.09
N HIS A 946 27.16 -0.28 -32.42
CA HIS A 946 27.63 -1.54 -33.00
C HIS A 946 27.47 -2.74 -32.04
N LYS A 947 27.75 -2.57 -30.73
CA LYS A 947 27.56 -3.64 -29.74
C LYS A 947 26.11 -4.10 -29.64
N LEU A 948 25.16 -3.16 -29.58
CA LEU A 948 23.73 -3.48 -29.56
C LEU A 948 23.27 -4.08 -30.89
N LEU A 949 23.80 -3.59 -32.01
CA LEU A 949 23.51 -4.15 -33.33
C LEU A 949 23.97 -5.61 -33.49
N HIS A 950 25.11 -5.98 -32.89
CA HIS A 950 25.57 -7.36 -32.85
C HIS A 950 24.75 -8.27 -31.92
N LEU A 951 24.09 -7.70 -30.90
CA LEU A 951 23.20 -8.42 -30.00
C LEU A 951 21.84 -8.75 -30.67
N ASP A 952 21.45 -8.01 -31.71
CA ASP A 952 20.24 -8.27 -32.50
C ASP A 952 20.43 -9.49 -33.42
N THR A 953 19.88 -10.63 -32.99
CA THR A 953 19.89 -11.91 -33.70
C THR A 953 18.47 -12.43 -33.83
N LYS A 954 18.25 -13.42 -34.72
CA LYS A 954 16.93 -14.05 -34.87
C LYS A 954 16.41 -14.66 -33.56
N ALA A 955 17.30 -15.18 -32.72
CA ALA A 955 16.95 -15.73 -31.42
C ALA A 955 16.53 -14.64 -30.42
N THR A 956 17.32 -13.57 -30.28
CA THR A 956 17.04 -12.50 -29.31
C THR A 956 15.79 -11.69 -29.64
N ARG A 957 15.45 -11.54 -30.94
CA ARG A 957 14.16 -10.95 -31.36
C ARG A 957 12.95 -11.79 -30.97
N GLY A 958 13.11 -13.09 -30.83
CA GLY A 958 12.05 -13.99 -30.39
C GLY A 958 11.59 -13.71 -28.96
N PHE A 959 12.34 -12.94 -28.17
CA PHE A 959 12.00 -12.55 -26.80
C PHE A 959 11.50 -11.09 -26.75
N PRO A 960 10.17 -10.84 -26.68
CA PRO A 960 9.60 -9.50 -26.92
C PRO A 960 10.10 -8.37 -25.99
N PRO A 961 10.28 -8.57 -24.67
CA PRO A 961 10.77 -7.53 -23.78
C PRO A 961 12.18 -7.04 -24.14
N LEU A 962 13.05 -7.94 -24.60
CA LEU A 962 14.39 -7.57 -25.05
C LEU A 962 14.35 -6.89 -26.42
N GLN A 963 13.51 -7.37 -27.33
CA GLN A 963 13.38 -6.80 -28.67
C GLN A 963 13.01 -5.31 -28.61
N GLU A 964 12.03 -4.92 -27.77
CA GLU A 964 11.58 -3.53 -27.66
C GLU A 964 12.72 -2.61 -27.21
N VAL A 965 13.39 -2.96 -26.10
CA VAL A 965 14.46 -2.12 -25.54
C VAL A 965 15.66 -2.05 -26.47
N LEU A 966 16.04 -3.18 -27.06
CA LEU A 966 17.15 -3.26 -28.00
C LEU A 966 16.88 -2.40 -29.24
N TRP A 967 15.71 -2.53 -29.85
CA TRP A 967 15.36 -1.80 -31.07
C TRP A 967 15.21 -0.29 -30.81
N ARG A 968 14.56 0.09 -29.71
CA ARG A 968 14.48 1.50 -29.28
C ARG A 968 15.85 2.12 -29.09
N SER A 969 16.76 1.39 -28.45
CA SER A 969 18.12 1.84 -28.16
C SER A 969 18.97 1.98 -29.42
N ILE A 970 18.90 0.99 -30.33
CA ILE A 970 19.62 1.02 -31.62
C ILE A 970 19.12 2.19 -32.47
N LYS A 971 17.81 2.41 -32.60
CA LYS A 971 17.26 3.55 -33.36
C LYS A 971 17.72 4.88 -32.80
N ARG A 972 17.66 5.03 -31.47
CA ARG A 972 18.04 6.28 -30.81
C ARG A 972 19.53 6.59 -30.95
N LEU A 973 20.40 5.60 -30.78
CA LEU A 973 21.84 5.79 -31.01
C LEU A 973 22.16 6.01 -32.49
N GLY A 974 21.51 5.24 -33.38
CA GLY A 974 21.71 5.34 -34.82
C GLY A 974 21.39 6.72 -35.37
N ALA A 975 20.23 7.28 -34.99
CA ALA A 975 19.83 8.63 -35.40
C ALA A 975 20.74 9.75 -34.83
N THR A 976 21.44 9.49 -33.72
CA THR A 976 22.26 10.49 -33.03
C THR A 976 23.72 10.47 -33.48
N PHE A 977 24.27 9.29 -33.82
CA PHE A 977 25.71 9.08 -33.96
C PHE A 977 26.17 8.52 -35.33
N VAL A 978 25.29 7.95 -36.15
CA VAL A 978 25.69 7.34 -37.43
C VAL A 978 25.93 8.43 -38.47
N ASN A 979 27.11 8.40 -39.08
CA ASN A 979 27.56 9.37 -40.08
C ASN A 979 27.64 8.74 -41.49
N ALA A 980 27.86 9.60 -42.50
CA ALA A 980 27.97 9.24 -43.92
C ALA A 980 28.88 8.02 -44.21
N ASP A 981 30.03 7.91 -43.54
CA ASP A 981 31.03 6.86 -43.78
C ASP A 981 30.56 5.43 -43.40
N GLU A 982 29.59 5.31 -42.49
CA GLU A 982 29.09 4.03 -41.99
C GLU A 982 27.89 3.49 -42.80
N THR A 983 27.35 4.32 -43.69
CA THR A 983 26.12 4.05 -44.49
C THR A 983 26.28 2.84 -45.42
N THR A 984 27.47 2.62 -46.00
CA THR A 984 27.73 1.45 -46.87
C THR A 984 27.68 0.13 -46.09
N GLY A 985 28.23 0.12 -44.87
CA GLY A 985 28.23 -1.07 -44.02
C GLY A 985 26.83 -1.41 -43.52
N LEU A 986 26.04 -0.38 -43.20
CA LEU A 986 24.67 -0.49 -42.73
C LEU A 986 23.76 -1.16 -43.76
N LEU A 987 23.80 -0.70 -45.02
CA LEU A 987 22.98 -1.28 -46.09
C LEU A 987 23.27 -2.77 -46.30
N ARG A 988 24.55 -3.15 -46.33
CA ARG A 988 24.96 -4.56 -46.46
C ARG A 988 24.40 -5.41 -45.32
N PHE A 989 24.34 -4.87 -44.10
CA PHE A 989 23.82 -5.57 -42.93
C PHE A 989 22.29 -5.68 -42.93
N MET A 990 21.58 -4.64 -43.38
CA MET A 990 20.12 -4.63 -43.54
C MET A 990 19.65 -5.65 -44.57
N LEU A 991 20.36 -5.72 -45.69
CA LEU A 991 20.06 -6.62 -46.80
C LEU A 991 20.25 -8.12 -46.49
N GLN A 992 20.88 -8.47 -45.37
CA GLN A 992 21.01 -9.87 -44.92
C GLN A 992 19.74 -10.42 -44.25
N ASP A 993 18.84 -9.55 -43.77
CA ASP A 993 17.70 -9.95 -42.93
C ASP A 993 16.63 -8.86 -42.94
N CYS A 994 15.45 -9.17 -43.48
CA CYS A 994 14.36 -8.21 -43.69
C CYS A 994 13.95 -7.45 -42.42
N ALA A 995 13.97 -8.10 -41.25
CA ALA A 995 13.61 -7.46 -39.99
C ALA A 995 14.57 -6.31 -39.59
N ARG A 996 15.81 -6.32 -40.11
CA ARG A 996 16.77 -5.22 -39.91
C ARG A 996 16.43 -4.00 -40.75
N VAL A 997 15.64 -4.15 -41.81
CA VAL A 997 15.19 -3.04 -42.64
C VAL A 997 14.28 -2.14 -41.81
N CYS A 998 13.25 -2.70 -41.19
CA CYS A 998 12.33 -1.98 -40.28
C CYS A 998 13.04 -1.33 -39.08
N LEU A 999 14.17 -1.91 -38.66
CA LEU A 999 14.97 -1.38 -37.55
C LEU A 999 15.86 -0.21 -37.96
N LEU A 1000 16.55 -0.31 -39.10
CA LEU A 1000 17.66 0.57 -39.45
C LEU A 1000 17.37 1.53 -40.60
N ALA A 1001 16.21 1.45 -41.24
CA ALA A 1001 15.86 2.34 -42.36
C ALA A 1001 15.91 3.83 -41.99
N ASP A 1002 15.56 4.18 -40.75
CA ASP A 1002 15.66 5.55 -40.25
C ASP A 1002 17.10 6.04 -40.04
N CYS A 1003 18.07 5.12 -40.01
CA CYS A 1003 19.50 5.41 -39.87
C CYS A 1003 20.25 5.34 -41.22
N PHE A 1004 19.54 5.08 -42.32
CA PHE A 1004 20.11 4.95 -43.65
C PHE A 1004 19.96 6.26 -44.43
N PHE A 1005 21.08 6.95 -44.65
CA PHE A 1005 21.12 8.28 -45.28
C PHE A 1005 21.87 8.26 -46.62
N PRO A 1006 21.29 7.72 -47.70
CA PRO A 1006 21.98 7.56 -48.99
C PRO A 1006 22.43 8.89 -49.60
N ASN A 1007 21.69 9.98 -49.34
CA ASN A 1007 22.00 11.29 -49.90
C ASN A 1007 23.26 11.94 -49.31
N GLN A 1008 23.75 11.49 -48.15
CA GLN A 1008 24.99 12.01 -47.55
C GLN A 1008 26.26 11.47 -48.23
N THR A 1009 26.14 10.48 -49.12
CA THR A 1009 27.25 9.91 -49.91
C THR A 1009 26.91 9.88 -51.40
N PRO A 1010 26.86 11.06 -52.06
CA PRO A 1010 26.35 11.19 -53.43
C PRO A 1010 27.12 10.36 -54.47
N THR A 1011 28.39 10.05 -54.21
CA THR A 1011 29.26 9.22 -55.08
C THR A 1011 28.93 7.73 -55.05
N ARG A 1012 28.23 7.23 -54.02
CA ARG A 1012 27.78 5.82 -53.89
C ARG A 1012 26.27 5.67 -53.98
N PHE A 1013 25.55 6.75 -54.24
CA PHE A 1013 24.10 6.78 -54.31
C PHE A 1013 23.53 5.72 -55.26
N VAL A 1014 24.07 5.65 -56.48
CA VAL A 1014 23.64 4.68 -57.51
C VAL A 1014 24.03 3.24 -57.15
N GLU A 1015 25.19 3.05 -56.50
CA GLU A 1015 25.63 1.73 -56.01
C GLU A 1015 24.63 1.17 -54.97
N TYR A 1016 24.19 1.99 -54.02
CA TYR A 1016 23.21 1.59 -53.01
C TYR A 1016 21.84 1.31 -53.62
N PHE A 1017 21.41 2.18 -54.53
CA PHE A 1017 20.16 2.01 -55.25
C PHE A 1017 20.16 0.69 -56.02
N ALA A 1018 21.20 0.43 -56.81
CA ALA A 1018 21.37 -0.80 -57.56
C ALA A 1018 21.39 -2.04 -56.65
N SER A 1019 22.04 -1.95 -55.49
CA SER A 1019 22.10 -3.06 -54.52
C SER A 1019 20.72 -3.46 -53.98
N ILE A 1020 19.84 -2.49 -53.71
CA ILE A 1020 18.45 -2.75 -53.29
C ILE A 1020 17.64 -3.34 -54.44
N MET A 1021 17.83 -2.82 -55.65
CA MET A 1021 17.12 -3.28 -56.84
C MET A 1021 17.51 -4.70 -57.25
N TYR A 1022 18.77 -5.10 -57.06
CA TYR A 1022 19.27 -6.43 -57.42
C TYR A 1022 18.82 -7.54 -56.46
N GLN A 1023 18.51 -7.22 -55.20
CA GLN A 1023 18.05 -8.20 -54.20
C GLN A 1023 16.53 -8.43 -54.21
N THR A 1024 15.91 -8.25 -55.37
CA THR A 1024 14.46 -8.19 -55.55
C THR A 1024 13.71 -9.47 -55.18
N GLU A 1025 14.35 -10.63 -55.26
CA GLU A 1025 13.74 -11.92 -54.92
C GLU A 1025 13.70 -12.22 -53.42
N HIS A 1026 14.55 -11.57 -52.62
CA HIS A 1026 14.72 -11.87 -51.19
C HIS A 1026 14.17 -10.77 -50.26
N LEU A 1027 13.69 -9.66 -50.82
CA LEU A 1027 13.19 -8.50 -50.06
C LEU A 1027 11.68 -8.32 -50.28
N GLU A 1028 10.91 -8.22 -49.20
CA GLU A 1028 9.48 -7.95 -49.31
C GLU A 1028 9.21 -6.57 -49.93
N SER A 1029 8.06 -6.44 -50.62
CA SER A 1029 7.75 -5.20 -51.34
C SER A 1029 7.60 -3.98 -50.41
N ALA A 1030 7.21 -4.19 -49.15
CA ALA A 1030 7.06 -3.13 -48.16
C ALA A 1030 8.43 -2.60 -47.71
N ASP A 1031 9.33 -3.50 -47.32
CA ASP A 1031 10.71 -3.19 -46.92
C ASP A 1031 11.48 -2.51 -48.05
N ARG A 1032 11.29 -2.99 -49.29
CA ARG A 1032 11.88 -2.38 -50.48
C ARG A 1032 11.40 -0.95 -50.67
N LEU A 1033 10.10 -0.70 -50.49
CA LEU A 1033 9.53 0.65 -50.60
C LEU A 1033 10.05 1.57 -49.49
N GLU A 1034 10.20 1.06 -48.27
CA GLU A 1034 10.76 1.82 -47.15
C GLU A 1034 12.20 2.28 -47.44
N LEU A 1035 13.06 1.41 -47.97
CA LEU A 1035 14.42 1.76 -48.36
C LEU A 1035 14.48 2.74 -49.53
N LEU A 1036 13.71 2.48 -50.58
CA LEU A 1036 13.66 3.33 -51.77
C LEU A 1036 13.13 4.73 -51.45
N SER A 1037 12.27 4.88 -50.44
CA SER A 1037 11.76 6.17 -49.97
C SER A 1037 12.85 7.10 -49.41
N ARG A 1038 14.01 6.57 -49.01
CA ARG A 1038 15.12 7.35 -48.45
C ARG A 1038 15.99 8.03 -49.51
N PHE A 1039 15.84 7.65 -50.79
CA PHE A 1039 16.58 8.23 -51.91
C PHE A 1039 15.89 9.50 -52.40
N ASP A 1040 16.52 10.66 -52.13
CA ASP A 1040 16.03 11.94 -52.65
C ASP A 1040 16.83 12.32 -53.90
N ILE A 1041 16.22 12.04 -55.05
CA ILE A 1041 16.84 12.32 -56.35
C ILE A 1041 17.02 13.82 -56.56
N THR A 1042 16.14 14.67 -56.04
CA THR A 1042 16.28 16.12 -56.22
C THR A 1042 17.53 16.63 -55.51
N LEU A 1043 17.72 16.20 -54.26
CA LEU A 1043 18.91 16.53 -53.48
C LEU A 1043 20.18 15.91 -54.06
N TRP A 1044 20.11 14.67 -54.58
CA TRP A 1044 21.25 14.06 -55.26
C TRP A 1044 21.64 14.79 -56.55
N LEU A 1045 20.69 15.25 -57.36
CA LEU A 1045 20.95 16.03 -58.58
C LEU A 1045 21.56 17.41 -58.29
N ASP A 1046 21.25 18.00 -57.13
CA ASP A 1046 21.88 19.26 -56.68
C ASP A 1046 23.39 19.09 -56.40
N HIS A 1047 23.88 17.85 -56.21
CA HIS A 1047 25.30 17.54 -56.08
C HIS A 1047 26.03 17.31 -57.43
N ASP A 1048 25.36 17.54 -58.57
CA ASP A 1048 25.90 17.45 -59.93
C ASP A 1048 26.56 16.08 -60.29
N PRO A 1049 25.78 14.97 -60.28
CA PRO A 1049 26.30 13.65 -60.58
C PRO A 1049 26.69 13.47 -62.06
N ILE A 1050 27.73 12.69 -62.32
CA ILE A 1050 28.24 12.42 -63.68
C ILE A 1050 27.18 11.75 -64.56
N LEU A 1051 27.27 11.96 -65.89
CA LEU A 1051 26.33 11.39 -66.87
C LEU A 1051 26.17 9.87 -66.72
N PHE A 1052 27.27 9.16 -66.47
CA PHE A 1052 27.27 7.71 -66.28
C PHE A 1052 26.37 7.25 -65.13
N ASP A 1053 26.38 7.95 -63.99
CA ASP A 1053 25.58 7.60 -62.82
C ASP A 1053 24.09 7.88 -63.07
N ARG A 1054 23.79 9.02 -63.70
CA ARG A 1054 22.43 9.39 -64.12
C ARG A 1054 21.87 8.36 -65.10
N ASP A 1055 22.67 7.98 -66.10
CA ASP A 1055 22.33 6.96 -67.08
C ASP A 1055 22.07 5.59 -66.46
N THR A 1056 22.92 5.18 -65.51
CA THR A 1056 22.80 3.89 -64.81
C THR A 1056 21.52 3.84 -64.00
N LEU A 1057 21.21 4.90 -63.24
CA LEU A 1057 19.99 4.99 -62.44
C LEU A 1057 18.73 4.91 -63.32
N VAL A 1058 18.67 5.68 -64.41
CA VAL A 1058 17.55 5.65 -65.37
C VAL A 1058 17.38 4.26 -65.97
N SER A 1059 18.48 3.60 -66.33
CA SER A 1059 18.44 2.26 -66.93
C SER A 1059 17.90 1.20 -65.97
N ILE A 1060 18.30 1.24 -64.68
CA ILE A 1060 17.77 0.34 -63.64
C ILE A 1060 16.26 0.52 -63.47
N VAL A 1061 15.81 1.78 -63.39
CA VAL A 1061 14.39 2.12 -63.19
C VAL A 1061 13.53 1.72 -64.40
N LEU A 1062 14.01 2.00 -65.62
CA LEU A 1062 13.32 1.60 -66.85
C LEU A 1062 13.27 0.08 -67.01
N ALA A 1063 14.36 -0.62 -66.71
CA ALA A 1063 14.40 -2.08 -66.76
C ALA A 1063 13.33 -2.71 -65.85
N GLU A 1064 13.16 -2.19 -64.62
CA GLU A 1064 12.12 -2.72 -63.73
C GLU A 1064 10.70 -2.34 -64.16
N LEU A 1065 10.48 -1.10 -64.64
CA LEU A 1065 9.18 -0.65 -65.16
C LEU A 1065 8.67 -1.53 -66.31
N VAL A 1066 9.61 -2.08 -67.08
CA VAL A 1066 9.30 -2.77 -68.32
C VAL A 1066 9.38 -4.29 -68.20
N LEU A 1067 10.32 -4.82 -67.41
CA LEU A 1067 10.54 -6.26 -67.23
C LEU A 1067 9.99 -6.79 -65.89
N GLY A 1068 9.68 -5.93 -64.92
CA GLY A 1068 9.34 -6.29 -63.55
C GLY A 1068 7.83 -6.39 -63.28
N ASN A 1069 7.43 -7.34 -62.43
CA ASN A 1069 6.06 -7.49 -61.93
C ASN A 1069 5.90 -6.71 -60.60
N ALA A 1070 6.19 -5.40 -60.61
CA ALA A 1070 6.27 -4.58 -59.39
C ALA A 1070 4.88 -4.08 -58.91
N LYS A 1071 4.72 -3.93 -57.59
CA LYS A 1071 3.50 -3.36 -57.00
C LYS A 1071 3.31 -1.89 -57.40
N LEU A 1072 2.06 -1.45 -57.48
CA LEU A 1072 1.66 -0.11 -57.93
C LEU A 1072 2.40 1.04 -57.24
N ASP A 1073 2.65 0.94 -55.93
CA ASP A 1073 3.29 2.02 -55.18
C ASP A 1073 4.77 2.21 -55.54
N ILE A 1074 5.46 1.13 -55.92
CA ILE A 1074 6.85 1.19 -56.34
C ILE A 1074 6.93 1.76 -57.76
N LEU A 1075 6.00 1.36 -58.64
CA LEU A 1075 5.85 1.96 -59.97
C LEU A 1075 5.58 3.47 -59.91
N ARG A 1076 4.76 3.94 -58.95
CA ARG A 1076 4.53 5.38 -58.72
C ARG A 1076 5.80 6.10 -58.31
N MET A 1077 6.60 5.50 -57.42
CA MET A 1077 7.90 6.06 -57.02
C MET A 1077 8.84 6.17 -58.23
N HIS A 1078 8.99 5.10 -59.00
CA HIS A 1078 9.81 5.10 -60.22
C HIS A 1078 9.35 6.11 -61.27
N ALA A 1079 8.03 6.27 -61.46
CA ALA A 1079 7.49 7.31 -62.34
C ALA A 1079 7.86 8.72 -61.86
N LYS A 1080 7.81 8.98 -60.54
CA LYS A 1080 8.26 10.25 -59.95
C LYS A 1080 9.76 10.46 -60.16
N MET A 1081 10.56 9.41 -60.02
CA MET A 1081 12.01 9.45 -60.25
C MET A 1081 12.36 9.83 -61.69
N ILE A 1082 11.72 9.18 -62.67
CA ILE A 1082 11.88 9.51 -64.10
C ILE A 1082 11.43 10.94 -64.37
N HIS A 1083 10.29 11.38 -63.81
CA HIS A 1083 9.81 12.74 -63.99
C HIS A 1083 10.83 13.78 -63.50
N VAL A 1084 11.39 13.58 -62.31
CA VAL A 1084 12.42 14.48 -61.75
C VAL A 1084 13.67 14.52 -62.63
N LEU A 1085 14.19 13.35 -63.05
CA LEU A 1085 15.37 13.27 -63.91
C LEU A 1085 15.14 13.93 -65.27
N ALA A 1086 14.02 13.61 -65.92
CA ALA A 1086 13.63 14.18 -67.20
C ALA A 1086 13.38 15.69 -67.12
N SER A 1087 12.88 16.21 -65.99
CA SER A 1087 12.63 17.66 -65.86
C SER A 1087 13.90 18.51 -65.94
N ARG A 1088 15.07 17.95 -65.59
CA ARG A 1088 16.36 18.65 -65.57
C ARG A 1088 17.32 18.20 -66.67
N TYR A 1089 17.27 16.91 -67.05
CA TYR A 1089 18.25 16.27 -67.96
C TYR A 1089 17.57 15.38 -69.00
N LEU A 1090 16.47 15.85 -69.60
CA LEU A 1090 15.75 15.10 -70.64
C LEU A 1090 16.68 14.74 -71.81
N ASP A 1091 17.41 15.73 -72.33
CA ASP A 1091 18.25 15.62 -73.52
C ASP A 1091 19.28 14.50 -73.43
N ASP A 1092 19.79 14.23 -72.22
CA ASP A 1092 20.79 13.20 -71.94
C ASP A 1092 20.21 11.77 -72.01
N HIS A 1093 18.89 11.61 -71.87
CA HIS A 1093 18.24 10.31 -71.66
C HIS A 1093 17.04 10.03 -72.59
N VAL A 1094 16.69 10.94 -73.51
CA VAL A 1094 15.50 10.82 -74.40
C VAL A 1094 15.44 9.48 -75.11
N ASP A 1095 16.54 9.09 -75.75
CA ASP A 1095 16.59 7.90 -76.59
C ASP A 1095 16.26 6.63 -75.79
N LYS A 1096 16.82 6.50 -74.57
CA LYS A 1096 16.58 5.35 -73.69
C LYS A 1096 15.14 5.29 -73.18
N ILE A 1097 14.58 6.43 -72.78
CA ILE A 1097 13.18 6.51 -72.31
C ILE A 1097 12.22 6.13 -73.44
N VAL A 1098 12.47 6.64 -74.65
CA VAL A 1098 11.65 6.33 -75.83
C VAL A 1098 11.79 4.85 -76.22
N CYS A 1099 13.01 4.29 -76.25
CA CYS A 1099 13.22 2.88 -76.52
C CYS A 1099 12.50 1.97 -75.51
N ALA A 1100 12.57 2.29 -74.21
CA ALA A 1100 11.86 1.55 -73.17
C ALA A 1100 10.33 1.62 -73.32
N LEU A 1101 9.77 2.79 -73.66
CA LEU A 1101 8.33 2.96 -73.90
C LEU A 1101 7.83 2.22 -75.15
N LEU A 1102 8.69 2.11 -76.17
CA LEU A 1102 8.38 1.41 -77.42
C LEU A 1102 8.64 -0.11 -77.35
N GLY A 1103 9.17 -0.61 -76.22
CA GLY A 1103 9.51 -2.02 -76.04
C GLY A 1103 10.66 -2.50 -76.95
N VAL A 1104 11.57 -1.59 -77.31
CA VAL A 1104 12.75 -1.88 -78.14
C VAL A 1104 13.94 -2.01 -77.21
N TYR A 1105 14.38 -3.25 -76.93
CA TYR A 1105 15.44 -3.58 -75.95
C TYR A 1105 16.80 -3.90 -76.57
N ASP A 1106 16.99 -3.62 -77.86
CA ASP A 1106 18.27 -3.87 -78.54
C ASP A 1106 19.38 -2.90 -78.09
#